data_AF-A0A0P6Y0K1-F1
#
_entry.id   AF-A0A0P6Y0K1-F1
#
_cell.length_a   1.000
_cell.length_b   1.000
_cell.length_c   1.000
_cell.angle_alpha   90.00
_cell.angle_beta   90.00
_cell.angle_gamma   90.00
#
_symmetry.space_group_name_H-M   'P 1'
#
loop_
_entity.id
_entity.type
_entity.pdbx_description
1 polymer ?
#
loop_
_entity_poly.entity_id
_entity_poly.type
_entity_poly.pdbx_seq_one_letter_code
_entity_poly.pdbx_strand_id
1 'polypeptide(L)'
;MGSFLITATLFITLVSSVAAISLNATISVSSGDFASGYFGLTGLTQQDQVIDGVTYGGVQLIPQGALSQWQDASNQLCRRLADMGTASYKNFLYTIGGSGASSGNVAPTNEVCSAQVINAGGETSEWTLSPRTLPHPLTRLSSVAVNHPTIANKGIIYTFGGQKITSGDQQYSNTIYSSVINADGSLEPWQTQALTTGEDLIYSSVTAYTTPNNQTYIYLVGGRSKDSTDNFAPEFVRRSVRRTLVGANGVLGPWQAMPDLPITPDMFTSTNGCDSKVGLHSMDVTNFDAVTIESGQSTYRAFLAVGGTFELGNGDRANECTSTIEASAQVMLGKLDSNGMLSWQTQKYVLPEPLSGPRVIGVNQKIYVVGGKQGAFGEPTNRIYSSFINIDSFSLPLFGQSNFRVSDNALTAQQARSAHGLEMVYINNRPVAYMFGGIRVGNTYQDDVLFGFVGTDDDIDLTVGGYPSPGLYVSPPIQLRAPGFIEQVLWDATLPNAPISTDIQIEYRMAETRAALDSVLNWETVDGDTSSDKYSIQGPNTGIGNPSIQGRWFQYRAQLTTQNASEPGATPILRNLRIRYKVDGHPSLFIDNATMSTVTPAGITAFSTTIKNGIKPGSNDTENVLDADIESQGTFFVDMYILPPGSADVPPSRNGDGVYPYGVAFAEVNRLNLPQDGSFTLDGFNDNTLWRRSCTLAPVDCPVVIWQALFNQTGIWKVYLVVDSGNNVNEADTPSGQREQDNLYSFTVTSTVAGSTIRLPVVGINFLNTPTNP
;
A
#
# COMPACT_ATOMS: atom_id res chain seq x y z
N MET A 1 -68.19 -2.42 51.42
CA MET A 1 -68.02 -1.53 50.26
C MET A 1 -66.54 -1.24 50.12
N GLY A 2 -65.95 -1.52 48.95
CA GLY A 2 -64.57 -1.16 48.62
C GLY A 2 -63.63 -2.35 48.36
N SER A 3 -63.85 -3.06 47.25
CA SER A 3 -62.94 -4.10 46.73
C SER A 3 -61.75 -3.44 46.03
N PHE A 4 -60.51 -3.79 46.41
CA PHE A 4 -59.30 -3.45 45.66
C PHE A 4 -58.81 -4.72 44.94
N LEU A 5 -58.92 -4.70 43.61
CA LEU A 5 -58.44 -5.72 42.70
C LEU A 5 -56.97 -5.41 42.39
N ILE A 6 -56.03 -6.25 42.82
CA ILE A 6 -54.62 -6.19 42.40
C ILE A 6 -54.46 -7.21 41.27
N THR A 7 -54.38 -6.72 40.04
CA THR A 7 -54.05 -7.50 38.85
C THR A 7 -52.52 -7.53 38.74
N ALA A 8 -51.89 -8.64 39.15
CA ALA A 8 -50.48 -8.89 38.92
C ALA A 8 -50.30 -9.46 37.51
N THR A 9 -49.95 -8.61 36.55
CA THR A 9 -49.59 -9.04 35.19
C THR A 9 -48.12 -9.48 35.21
N LEU A 10 -47.89 -10.78 35.35
CA LEU A 10 -46.59 -11.41 35.18
C LEU A 10 -46.26 -11.42 33.67
N PHE A 11 -45.53 -10.42 33.19
CA PHE A 11 -44.91 -10.45 31.87
C PHE A 11 -43.75 -11.46 31.92
N ILE A 12 -44.03 -12.71 31.54
CA ILE A 12 -42.97 -13.65 31.18
C ILE A 12 -42.49 -13.23 29.80
N THR A 13 -41.44 -12.41 29.74
CA THR A 13 -40.65 -12.25 28.53
C THR A 13 -39.97 -13.59 28.28
N LEU A 14 -40.59 -14.43 27.45
CA LEU A 14 -39.89 -15.49 26.75
C LEU A 14 -38.87 -14.79 25.85
N VAL A 15 -37.65 -14.64 26.37
CA VAL A 15 -36.49 -14.33 25.53
C VAL A 15 -36.26 -15.59 24.72
N SER A 16 -36.85 -15.66 23.53
CA SER A 16 -36.42 -16.62 22.52
C SER A 16 -34.94 -16.32 22.27
N SER A 17 -34.08 -17.25 22.65
CA SER A 17 -32.66 -17.20 22.31
C SER A 17 -32.56 -17.32 20.79
N VAL A 18 -32.55 -16.20 20.08
CA VAL A 18 -32.18 -16.15 18.67
C VAL A 18 -30.73 -16.60 18.55
N ALA A 19 -30.46 -17.54 17.65
CA ALA A 19 -29.10 -17.89 17.32
C ALA A 19 -28.44 -16.66 16.67
N ALA A 20 -27.24 -16.33 17.12
CA ALA A 20 -26.51 -15.20 16.61
C ALA A 20 -25.04 -15.56 16.51
N ILE A 21 -24.49 -15.35 15.32
CA ILE A 21 -23.14 -15.75 14.95
C ILE A 21 -22.18 -14.62 15.28
N SER A 22 -21.06 -14.96 15.95
CA SER A 22 -19.97 -14.03 16.19
C SER A 22 -18.97 -14.11 15.03
N LEU A 23 -18.80 -13.00 14.32
CA LEU A 23 -17.86 -12.87 13.22
C LEU A 23 -16.64 -12.05 13.67
N ASN A 24 -15.45 -12.54 13.37
CA ASN A 24 -14.24 -11.74 13.49
C ASN A 24 -14.01 -11.02 12.15
N ALA A 25 -14.04 -9.69 12.17
CA ALA A 25 -13.58 -8.89 11.05
C ALA A 25 -12.25 -8.25 11.41
N THR A 26 -11.20 -8.68 10.72
CA THR A 26 -9.98 -7.87 10.66
C THR A 26 -10.27 -6.70 9.76
N ILE A 27 -10.57 -5.56 10.35
CA ILE A 27 -10.87 -4.31 9.64
C ILE A 27 -9.64 -3.78 8.91
N SER A 28 -8.46 -4.15 9.38
CA SER A 28 -7.20 -3.55 8.96
C SER A 28 -6.20 -4.60 8.51
N VAL A 29 -6.20 -4.92 7.22
CA VAL A 29 -5.16 -5.76 6.57
C VAL A 29 -4.61 -5.16 5.28
N SER A 30 -5.20 -4.08 4.75
CA SER A 30 -4.84 -3.54 3.44
C SER A 30 -4.65 -2.03 3.45
N SER A 31 -3.94 -1.52 2.44
CA SER A 31 -3.70 -0.09 2.25
C SER A 31 -4.95 0.71 1.82
N GLY A 32 -6.06 0.04 1.45
CA GLY A 32 -7.26 0.66 0.86
C GLY A 32 -8.30 1.14 1.87
N ASP A 33 -8.34 0.54 3.06
CA ASP A 33 -9.39 0.76 4.07
C ASP A 33 -9.27 2.08 4.83
N PHE A 34 -8.44 3.04 4.36
CA PHE A 34 -8.26 4.37 4.99
C PHE A 34 -8.34 5.56 4.02
N ALA A 35 -8.77 5.37 2.78
CA ALA A 35 -8.63 6.37 1.71
C ALA A 35 -9.59 7.59 1.75
N SER A 36 -10.53 7.73 2.71
CA SER A 36 -11.59 8.75 2.63
C SER A 36 -11.63 9.84 3.72
N GLY A 37 -10.49 10.18 4.32
CA GLY A 37 -10.33 11.46 5.05
C GLY A 37 -9.79 11.32 6.48
N TYR A 38 -8.62 11.91 6.73
CA TYR A 38 -7.92 12.05 8.02
C TYR A 38 -7.38 10.78 8.70
N PHE A 39 -7.12 9.75 7.90
CA PHE A 39 -5.95 8.89 8.06
C PHE A 39 -5.31 8.73 6.70
N GLY A 40 -3.99 8.73 6.65
CA GLY A 40 -3.27 8.00 5.63
C GLY A 40 -2.52 6.92 6.31
N LEU A 41 -2.82 5.69 5.93
CA LEU A 41 -2.02 4.56 6.31
C LEU A 41 -0.54 4.83 6.03
N THR A 42 0.26 4.57 7.04
CA THR A 42 1.53 3.91 6.85
C THR A 42 1.33 2.45 7.25
N GLY A 43 1.14 1.55 6.27
CA GLY A 43 0.62 0.19 6.47
C GLY A 43 1.26 -0.72 7.54
N LEU A 44 0.98 -2.02 7.41
CA LEU A 44 1.33 -3.01 8.42
C LEU A 44 2.86 -3.05 8.68
N THR A 45 3.34 -3.05 9.91
CA THR A 45 4.63 -3.66 10.25
C THR A 45 4.45 -5.13 9.96
N GLN A 46 5.14 -5.64 8.94
CA GLN A 46 5.28 -7.07 8.69
C GLN A 46 6.29 -7.65 9.70
N GLN A 47 5.99 -7.48 10.99
CA GLN A 47 6.46 -8.45 11.96
C GLN A 47 5.28 -9.37 12.15
N ASP A 48 5.15 -10.30 11.19
CA ASP A 48 4.17 -11.38 11.18
C ASP A 48 4.33 -12.15 12.50
N GLN A 49 3.63 -11.74 13.55
CA GLN A 49 3.37 -12.67 14.63
C GLN A 49 2.33 -13.64 14.10
N VAL A 50 2.63 -14.92 14.25
CA VAL A 50 1.63 -15.98 14.10
C VAL A 50 1.19 -16.33 15.52
N ILE A 51 -0.02 -15.93 15.88
CA ILE A 51 -0.73 -16.36 17.10
C ILE A 51 -1.83 -17.28 16.60
N ASP A 52 -1.89 -18.49 17.14
CA ASP A 52 -2.89 -19.51 16.78
C ASP A 52 -2.99 -19.84 15.26
N GLY A 53 -1.86 -19.79 14.55
CA GLY A 53 -1.80 -20.13 13.13
C GLY A 53 -2.28 -19.04 12.17
N VAL A 54 -2.61 -17.85 12.67
CA VAL A 54 -3.01 -16.69 11.87
C VAL A 54 -1.87 -15.67 11.82
N THR A 55 -1.45 -15.31 10.62
CA THR A 55 -0.44 -14.26 10.38
C THR A 55 -1.05 -12.87 10.63
N TYR A 56 -0.48 -12.08 11.52
CA TYR A 56 -0.93 -10.71 11.80
C TYR A 56 0.03 -9.66 11.24
N GLY A 57 -0.50 -8.76 10.41
CA GLY A 57 0.11 -7.45 10.21
C GLY A 57 -0.42 -6.44 11.24
N GLY A 58 0.39 -5.44 11.60
CA GLY A 58 -0.05 -4.32 12.46
C GLY A 58 0.09 -2.96 11.77
N VAL A 59 -1.00 -2.24 11.49
CA VAL A 59 -0.98 -0.86 10.98
C VAL A 59 -0.38 0.11 11.99
N GLN A 60 0.79 0.66 11.68
CA GLN A 60 1.34 1.79 12.42
C GLN A 60 0.66 3.09 11.95
N LEU A 61 0.08 3.88 12.86
CA LEU A 61 -0.27 5.26 12.54
C LEU A 61 1.02 6.11 12.52
N ILE A 62 1.56 6.42 11.35
CA ILE A 62 2.49 7.53 11.14
C ILE A 62 1.65 8.65 10.53
N PRO A 63 1.89 9.92 10.89
CA PRO A 63 1.10 11.02 10.36
C PRO A 63 1.18 11.00 8.85
N GLN A 64 0.02 11.08 8.22
CA GLN A 64 -0.11 11.26 6.79
C GLN A 64 0.37 12.67 6.42
N GLY A 65 1.70 12.83 6.40
CA GLY A 65 2.34 14.00 5.82
C GLY A 65 2.68 13.83 4.35
N ALA A 66 2.29 12.71 3.74
CA ALA A 66 2.63 12.37 2.36
C ALA A 66 1.67 13.01 1.37
N LEU A 67 1.80 14.34 1.19
CA LEU A 67 1.36 15.07 -0.01
C LEU A 67 -0.05 14.67 -0.50
N SER A 68 -1.02 14.49 0.40
CA SER A 68 -2.20 13.67 0.10
C SER A 68 -3.17 14.33 -0.87
N GLN A 69 -2.99 15.61 -1.17
CA GLN A 69 -3.62 16.27 -2.29
C GLN A 69 -2.60 17.16 -2.98
N TRP A 70 -1.94 16.63 -4.00
CA TRP A 70 -1.31 17.48 -4.99
C TRP A 70 -2.39 18.28 -5.70
N GLN A 71 -2.20 19.59 -5.70
CA GLN A 71 -3.08 20.54 -6.37
C GLN A 71 -2.38 21.03 -7.63
N ASP A 72 -3.14 21.17 -8.71
CA ASP A 72 -2.67 21.93 -9.88
C ASP A 72 -2.52 23.39 -9.46
N ALA A 73 -1.32 23.95 -9.62
CA ALA A 73 -1.14 25.38 -9.47
C ALA A 73 -1.87 26.10 -10.61
N SER A 74 -2.38 27.29 -10.31
CA SER A 74 -3.07 28.13 -11.31
C SER A 74 -2.18 28.58 -12.47
N ASN A 75 -0.85 28.62 -12.23
CA ASN A 75 0.14 29.11 -13.19
C ASN A 75 1.03 27.98 -13.72
N GLN A 76 1.27 28.00 -15.03
CA GLN A 76 2.13 27.05 -15.74
C GLN A 76 3.54 27.62 -15.95
N LEU A 77 4.53 26.74 -16.14
CA LEU A 77 5.88 27.10 -16.57
C LEU A 77 5.85 27.87 -17.89
N CYS A 78 6.88 28.69 -18.16
CA CYS A 78 6.93 29.44 -19.43
C CYS A 78 6.99 28.53 -20.68
N ARG A 79 7.33 27.25 -20.50
CA ARG A 79 7.42 26.25 -21.56
C ARG A 79 7.31 24.84 -21.00
N ARG A 80 6.89 23.91 -21.87
CA ARG A 80 6.98 22.46 -21.60
C ARG A 80 8.42 22.00 -21.57
N LEU A 81 8.90 21.61 -20.39
CA LEU A 81 10.31 21.28 -20.15
C LEU A 81 10.45 19.95 -19.41
N ALA A 82 11.56 19.26 -19.66
CA ALA A 82 12.05 18.15 -18.83
C ALA A 82 13.58 18.22 -18.72
N ASP A 83 14.19 17.35 -17.92
CA ASP A 83 15.64 17.27 -17.74
C ASP A 83 16.27 18.65 -17.40
N MET A 84 15.53 19.49 -16.68
CA MET A 84 15.94 20.85 -16.33
C MET A 84 16.68 20.85 -14.99
N GLY A 85 17.52 21.85 -14.80
CA GLY A 85 17.98 22.21 -13.46
C GLY A 85 16.85 22.92 -12.72
N THR A 86 16.71 22.64 -11.43
CA THR A 86 15.76 23.34 -10.57
C THR A 86 16.46 23.86 -9.33
N ALA A 87 15.92 24.94 -8.78
CA ALA A 87 16.34 25.45 -7.50
C ALA A 87 15.21 26.23 -6.84
N SER A 88 15.22 26.26 -5.51
CA SER A 88 14.39 27.13 -4.70
C SER A 88 15.27 28.02 -3.82
N TYR A 89 14.89 29.29 -3.68
CA TYR A 89 15.54 30.21 -2.76
C TYR A 89 14.50 31.09 -2.08
N LYS A 90 14.40 30.99 -0.75
CA LYS A 90 13.32 31.61 0.02
C LYS A 90 11.96 31.18 -0.56
N ASN A 91 11.15 32.13 -1.03
CA ASN A 91 9.85 31.88 -1.65
C ASN A 91 9.89 31.97 -3.19
N PHE A 92 11.05 31.81 -3.82
CA PHE A 92 11.18 31.78 -5.28
C PHE A 92 11.54 30.39 -5.77
N LEU A 93 10.92 30.01 -6.89
CA LEU A 93 11.15 28.77 -7.62
C LEU A 93 11.80 29.10 -8.96
N TYR A 94 12.75 28.28 -9.41
CA TYR A 94 13.48 28.47 -10.66
C TYR A 94 13.53 27.17 -11.48
N THR A 95 13.31 27.28 -12.79
CA THR A 95 13.71 26.26 -13.78
C THR A 95 14.83 26.84 -14.63
N ILE A 96 15.85 26.02 -14.90
CA ILE A 96 17.09 26.46 -15.54
C ILE A 96 17.44 25.46 -16.65
N GLY A 97 17.44 25.94 -17.89
CA GLY A 97 17.68 25.09 -19.06
C GLY A 97 16.61 24.00 -19.22
N GLY A 98 17.05 22.78 -19.53
CA GLY A 98 16.19 21.65 -19.82
C GLY A 98 16.00 21.40 -21.30
N SER A 99 15.17 20.43 -21.63
CA SER A 99 14.80 20.06 -22.99
C SER A 99 13.34 20.40 -23.25
N GLY A 100 13.05 20.95 -24.43
CA GLY A 100 11.68 21.19 -24.89
C GLY A 100 11.16 20.08 -25.81
N ALA A 101 9.84 20.03 -26.00
CA ALA A 101 9.19 19.15 -26.98
C ALA A 101 9.52 19.61 -28.41
N SER A 102 10.56 19.04 -29.02
CA SER A 102 10.79 19.11 -30.47
C SER A 102 10.68 17.70 -31.07
N SER A 103 10.32 17.59 -32.35
CA SER A 103 9.94 16.37 -33.08
C SER A 103 10.95 15.20 -32.96
N GLY A 104 10.95 14.49 -31.84
CA GLY A 104 11.79 13.33 -31.56
C GLY A 104 13.23 13.64 -31.11
N ASN A 105 13.65 14.91 -31.10
CA ASN A 105 15.00 15.30 -30.67
C ASN A 105 14.97 16.11 -29.37
N VAL A 106 15.95 15.85 -28.52
CA VAL A 106 16.26 16.69 -27.36
C VAL A 106 16.57 18.09 -27.91
N ALA A 107 15.85 19.12 -27.46
CA ALA A 107 16.13 20.51 -27.82
C ALA A 107 16.51 21.27 -26.54
N PRO A 108 17.80 21.32 -26.17
CA PRO A 108 18.26 22.05 -24.99
C PRO A 108 17.88 23.53 -25.11
N THR A 109 17.48 24.13 -23.99
CA THR A 109 17.22 25.57 -23.90
C THR A 109 18.21 26.24 -22.94
N ASN A 110 18.43 27.54 -23.11
CA ASN A 110 19.19 28.37 -22.16
C ASN A 110 18.26 29.26 -21.32
N GLU A 111 16.95 29.10 -21.50
CA GLU A 111 15.92 29.85 -20.80
C GLU A 111 15.96 29.55 -19.29
N VAL A 112 15.59 30.57 -18.51
CA VAL A 112 15.41 30.45 -17.06
C VAL A 112 14.03 31.02 -16.74
N CYS A 113 13.18 30.23 -16.10
CA CYS A 113 11.89 30.70 -15.62
C CYS A 113 11.91 30.83 -14.11
N SER A 114 11.15 31.79 -13.60
CA SER A 114 10.96 31.94 -12.16
C SER A 114 9.53 32.34 -11.80
N ALA A 115 9.08 31.89 -10.64
CA ALA A 115 7.86 32.34 -9.99
C ALA A 115 8.09 32.55 -8.51
N GLN A 116 7.32 33.47 -7.92
CA GLN A 116 7.26 33.67 -6.48
C GLN A 116 6.09 32.86 -5.90
N VAL A 117 6.25 32.26 -4.73
CA VAL A 117 5.15 31.69 -3.94
C VAL A 117 4.46 32.84 -3.19
N ILE A 118 3.17 33.06 -3.50
CA ILE A 118 2.46 34.33 -3.18
C ILE A 118 1.59 34.25 -1.92
N ASN A 119 1.18 33.08 -1.47
CA ASN A 119 0.27 32.95 -0.34
C ASN A 119 0.46 31.65 0.46
N ALA A 120 -0.20 31.59 1.62
CA ALA A 120 -0.21 30.40 2.50
C ALA A 120 -0.87 29.17 1.87
N GLY A 121 -1.64 29.36 0.79
CA GLY A 121 -2.28 28.28 0.03
C GLY A 121 -1.34 27.57 -0.92
N GLY A 122 -0.08 28.00 -1.07
CA GLY A 122 0.90 27.35 -1.95
C GLY A 122 0.85 27.82 -3.41
N GLU A 123 -0.02 28.75 -3.77
CA GLU A 123 -0.06 29.28 -5.13
C GLU A 123 1.22 30.06 -5.49
N THR A 124 1.56 30.01 -6.77
CA THR A 124 2.66 30.79 -7.35
C THR A 124 2.13 32.04 -8.06
N SER A 125 3.00 33.02 -8.28
CA SER A 125 2.79 34.06 -9.29
C SER A 125 2.82 33.47 -10.69
N GLU A 126 2.49 34.26 -11.71
CA GLU A 126 2.80 33.89 -13.08
C GLU A 126 4.30 33.55 -13.22
N TRP A 127 4.60 32.49 -13.96
CA TRP A 127 5.98 32.15 -14.30
C TRP A 127 6.48 33.08 -15.38
N THR A 128 7.57 33.77 -15.07
CA THR A 128 8.15 34.77 -15.95
C THR A 128 9.46 34.28 -16.52
N LEU A 129 9.68 34.53 -17.81
CA LEU A 129 10.96 34.28 -18.45
C LEU A 129 11.97 35.33 -17.97
N SER A 130 13.04 34.87 -17.34
CA SER A 130 14.12 35.74 -16.91
C SER A 130 14.84 36.35 -18.12
N PRO A 131 15.14 37.67 -18.12
CA PRO A 131 15.99 38.27 -19.14
C PRO A 131 17.46 37.82 -19.03
N ARG A 132 17.81 37.07 -17.97
CA ARG A 132 19.15 36.50 -17.75
C ARG A 132 19.13 35.00 -18.06
N THR A 133 19.39 34.66 -19.31
CA THR A 133 19.52 33.27 -19.78
C THR A 133 20.90 32.70 -19.49
N LEU A 134 21.00 31.38 -19.45
CA LEU A 134 22.30 30.69 -19.44
C LEU A 134 23.14 31.09 -20.66
N PRO A 135 24.49 31.08 -20.56
CA PRO A 135 25.36 31.38 -21.69
C PRO A 135 25.22 30.39 -22.86
N HIS A 136 24.85 29.15 -22.58
CA HIS A 136 24.61 28.10 -23.58
C HIS A 136 23.32 27.32 -23.27
N PRO A 137 22.64 26.79 -24.29
CA PRO A 137 21.50 25.91 -24.09
C PRO A 137 21.96 24.56 -23.53
N LEU A 138 21.38 24.18 -22.38
CA LEU A 138 21.78 22.99 -21.62
C LEU A 138 20.56 22.21 -21.15
N THR A 139 20.66 20.89 -21.16
CA THR A 139 19.69 19.94 -20.58
C THR A 139 20.44 18.91 -19.75
N ARG A 140 19.74 18.11 -18.92
CA ARG A 140 20.33 17.05 -18.07
C ARG A 140 21.42 17.59 -17.12
N LEU A 141 21.29 18.87 -16.77
CA LEU A 141 22.14 19.57 -15.81
C LEU A 141 21.58 19.39 -14.39
N SER A 142 22.41 19.70 -13.42
CA SER A 142 22.02 19.77 -12.01
C SER A 142 22.10 21.22 -11.52
N SER A 143 21.24 21.62 -10.59
CA SER A 143 21.23 22.98 -10.04
C SER A 143 20.97 23.00 -8.54
N VAL A 144 21.54 23.99 -7.85
CA VAL A 144 21.31 24.22 -6.43
C VAL A 144 21.40 25.70 -6.12
N ALA A 145 20.56 26.18 -5.21
CA ALA A 145 20.67 27.52 -4.65
C ALA A 145 21.24 27.46 -3.22
N VAL A 146 22.04 28.46 -2.88
CA VAL A 146 22.62 28.64 -1.54
C VAL A 146 22.50 30.09 -1.09
N ASN A 147 22.67 30.34 0.21
CA ASN A 147 22.80 31.71 0.72
C ASN A 147 24.10 32.35 0.22
N HIS A 148 24.04 33.64 -0.11
CA HIS A 148 25.24 34.39 -0.45
C HIS A 148 26.11 34.58 0.81
N PRO A 149 27.39 34.18 0.79
CA PRO A 149 28.21 34.09 2.01
C PRO A 149 28.53 35.45 2.65
N THR A 150 28.51 36.53 1.86
CA THR A 150 28.88 37.88 2.31
C THR A 150 27.78 38.94 2.20
N ILE A 151 26.64 38.62 1.58
CA ILE A 151 25.56 39.61 1.33
C ILE A 151 24.27 39.03 1.88
N ALA A 152 23.82 39.54 3.02
CA ALA A 152 22.55 39.14 3.60
C ALA A 152 21.41 39.31 2.59
N ASN A 153 20.43 38.41 2.66
CA ASN A 153 19.24 38.38 1.83
C ASN A 153 19.41 38.06 0.34
N LYS A 154 20.64 37.87 -0.16
CA LYS A 154 20.89 37.36 -1.50
C LYS A 154 21.19 35.86 -1.48
N GLY A 155 20.85 35.20 -2.57
CA GLY A 155 21.22 33.81 -2.84
C GLY A 155 22.21 33.72 -3.99
N ILE A 156 22.71 32.52 -4.26
CA ILE A 156 23.46 32.20 -5.46
C ILE A 156 22.94 30.86 -5.99
N ILE A 157 22.58 30.82 -7.27
CA ILE A 157 22.29 29.59 -7.99
C ILE A 157 23.57 29.13 -8.68
N TYR A 158 23.85 27.84 -8.61
CA TYR A 158 24.88 27.17 -9.39
C TYR A 158 24.27 26.11 -10.29
N THR A 159 24.80 25.96 -11.50
CA THR A 159 24.44 24.90 -12.44
C THR A 159 25.67 24.08 -12.79
N PHE A 160 25.56 22.75 -12.81
CA PHE A 160 26.67 21.83 -13.00
C PHE A 160 26.45 20.97 -14.25
N GLY A 161 27.43 21.04 -15.16
CA GLY A 161 27.49 20.20 -16.35
C GLY A 161 26.30 20.39 -17.28
N GLY A 162 25.80 19.28 -17.82
CA GLY A 162 24.69 19.24 -18.77
C GLY A 162 25.14 18.95 -20.20
N GLN A 163 24.15 18.78 -21.07
CA GLN A 163 24.32 18.45 -22.47
C GLN A 163 23.93 19.64 -23.33
N LYS A 164 24.82 20.03 -24.23
CA LYS A 164 24.53 20.93 -25.36
C LYS A 164 24.45 20.12 -26.65
N ILE A 165 23.72 20.65 -27.63
CA ILE A 165 23.66 20.08 -28.97
C ILE A 165 24.24 21.09 -29.94
N THR A 166 25.37 20.71 -30.56
CA THR A 166 26.03 21.51 -31.59
C THR A 166 26.05 20.68 -32.87
N SER A 167 25.40 21.15 -33.93
CA SER A 167 25.45 20.51 -35.26
C SER A 167 25.01 19.03 -35.31
N GLY A 168 24.10 18.60 -34.42
CA GLY A 168 23.60 17.23 -34.36
C GLY A 168 24.38 16.31 -33.40
N ASP A 169 25.53 16.74 -32.89
CA ASP A 169 26.32 15.97 -31.94
C ASP A 169 25.98 16.34 -30.49
N GLN A 170 25.92 15.31 -29.64
CA GLN A 170 25.76 15.46 -28.19
C GLN A 170 27.12 15.80 -27.57
N GLN A 171 27.24 17.00 -27.00
CA GLN A 171 28.42 17.42 -26.27
C GLN A 171 28.06 17.61 -24.81
N TYR A 172 28.74 16.88 -23.93
CA TYR A 172 28.62 17.09 -22.50
C TYR A 172 29.42 18.35 -22.12
N SER A 173 29.06 18.97 -21.02
CA SER A 173 29.74 20.16 -20.50
C SER A 173 30.35 19.84 -19.15
N ASN A 174 31.55 20.37 -18.91
CA ASN A 174 32.15 20.42 -17.59
C ASN A 174 32.01 21.80 -16.91
N THR A 175 31.31 22.73 -17.56
CA THR A 175 31.27 24.12 -17.13
C THR A 175 30.31 24.29 -15.96
N ILE A 176 30.70 25.14 -15.00
CA ILE A 176 29.84 25.54 -13.90
C ILE A 176 29.46 27.01 -14.14
N TYR A 177 28.17 27.28 -14.15
CA TYR A 177 27.65 28.65 -14.16
C TYR A 177 27.08 29.02 -12.81
N SER A 178 27.14 30.30 -12.49
CA SER A 178 26.48 30.85 -11.30
C SER A 178 25.76 32.14 -11.60
N SER A 179 24.68 32.42 -10.88
CA SER A 179 24.06 33.75 -10.87
C SER A 179 23.66 34.11 -9.45
N VAL A 180 23.86 35.38 -9.09
CA VAL A 180 23.39 35.93 -7.83
C VAL A 180 21.88 36.15 -7.91
N ILE A 181 21.18 35.67 -6.88
CA ILE A 181 19.74 35.87 -6.69
C ILE A 181 19.55 37.12 -5.82
N ASN A 182 18.87 38.13 -6.35
CA ASN A 182 18.52 39.33 -5.60
C ASN A 182 17.38 39.05 -4.60
N ALA A 183 17.15 40.00 -3.69
CA ALA A 183 16.12 39.85 -2.66
C ALA A 183 14.70 39.76 -3.24
N ASP A 184 14.48 40.29 -4.44
CA ASP A 184 13.22 40.23 -5.20
C ASP A 184 13.11 39.00 -6.11
N GLY A 185 14.07 38.06 -6.00
CA GLY A 185 14.12 36.84 -6.81
C GLY A 185 14.68 37.04 -8.22
N SER A 186 14.96 38.27 -8.66
CA SER A 186 15.60 38.50 -9.96
C SER A 186 17.04 37.98 -9.97
N LEU A 187 17.50 37.57 -11.15
CA LEU A 187 18.86 37.07 -11.36
C LEU A 187 19.80 38.17 -11.87
N GLU A 188 21.05 38.14 -11.40
CA GLU A 188 22.15 38.87 -12.03
C GLU A 188 22.65 38.13 -13.29
N PRO A 189 23.49 38.74 -14.15
CA PRO A 189 24.07 38.02 -15.29
C PRO A 189 24.80 36.75 -14.85
N TRP A 190 24.60 35.66 -15.60
CA TRP A 190 25.30 34.41 -15.36
C TRP A 190 26.81 34.57 -15.57
N GLN A 191 27.59 34.00 -14.64
CA GLN A 191 29.03 34.01 -14.65
C GLN A 191 29.55 32.58 -14.83
N THR A 192 30.63 32.42 -15.60
CA THR A 192 31.37 31.15 -15.68
C THR A 192 32.31 31.06 -14.49
N GLN A 193 32.18 30.00 -13.69
CA GLN A 193 33.10 29.73 -12.59
C GLN A 193 34.45 29.25 -13.12
N ALA A 194 35.54 29.61 -12.41
CA ALA A 194 36.87 29.12 -12.73
C ALA A 194 37.00 27.60 -12.43
N LEU A 195 36.28 27.11 -11.42
CA LEU A 195 36.14 25.69 -11.17
C LEU A 195 35.28 25.04 -12.25
N THR A 196 35.72 23.89 -12.76
CA THR A 196 34.92 23.02 -13.63
C THR A 196 34.52 21.77 -12.85
N THR A 197 33.59 20.97 -13.37
CA THR A 197 33.34 19.61 -12.88
C THR A 197 34.51 18.66 -13.15
N GLY A 198 35.65 19.10 -13.70
CA GLY A 198 36.81 18.25 -14.00
C GLY A 198 36.61 17.23 -15.12
N GLU A 199 35.37 16.97 -15.54
CA GLU A 199 34.96 16.06 -16.59
C GLU A 199 33.64 16.51 -17.21
N ASP A 200 33.40 16.21 -18.48
CA ASP A 200 32.15 16.56 -19.14
C ASP A 200 31.04 15.63 -18.65
N LEU A 201 30.02 16.18 -17.96
CA LEU A 201 29.13 15.43 -17.08
C LEU A 201 27.65 15.75 -17.31
N ILE A 202 26.79 14.73 -17.30
CA ILE A 202 25.33 14.85 -17.35
C ILE A 202 24.67 13.96 -16.29
N TYR A 203 23.39 14.19 -15.99
CA TYR A 203 22.60 13.35 -15.05
C TYR A 203 23.23 13.15 -13.67
N SER A 204 24.10 14.07 -13.26
CA SER A 204 24.58 14.14 -11.89
C SER A 204 23.48 14.71 -11.00
N SER A 205 23.59 14.47 -9.70
CA SER A 205 22.73 15.08 -8.68
C SER A 205 23.56 16.05 -7.85
N VAL A 206 22.96 17.17 -7.46
CA VAL A 206 23.62 18.18 -6.64
C VAL A 206 22.77 18.53 -5.43
N THR A 207 23.42 18.76 -4.29
CA THR A 207 22.76 19.25 -3.10
C THR A 207 23.73 20.13 -2.30
N ALA A 208 23.21 20.97 -1.40
CA ALA A 208 24.05 21.85 -0.60
C ALA A 208 23.72 21.75 0.89
N TYR A 209 24.75 21.88 1.72
CA TYR A 209 24.65 21.90 3.18
C TYR A 209 25.42 23.10 3.73
N THR A 210 24.77 23.89 4.56
CA THR A 210 25.43 24.93 5.37
C THR A 210 25.64 24.40 6.76
N THR A 211 26.90 24.25 7.15
CA THR A 211 27.31 23.76 8.46
C THR A 211 26.97 24.75 9.58
N PRO A 212 26.98 24.32 10.86
CA PRO A 212 26.77 25.21 12.01
C PRO A 212 27.77 26.38 12.11
N ASN A 213 28.96 26.26 11.53
CA ASN A 213 29.94 27.34 11.45
C ASN A 213 29.75 28.26 10.22
N ASN A 214 28.57 28.20 9.58
CA ASN A 214 28.16 28.99 8.42
C ASN A 214 29.05 28.80 7.18
N GLN A 215 29.63 27.61 7.02
CA GLN A 215 30.31 27.22 5.78
C GLN A 215 29.34 26.43 4.90
N THR A 216 29.19 26.85 3.65
CA THR A 216 28.33 26.13 2.71
C THR A 216 29.17 25.23 1.82
N TYR A 217 28.81 23.94 1.78
CA TYR A 217 29.38 22.94 0.89
C TYR A 217 28.34 22.54 -0.16
N ILE A 218 28.79 22.40 -1.40
CA ILE A 218 28.00 21.82 -2.50
C ILE A 218 28.55 20.42 -2.78
N TYR A 219 27.68 19.42 -2.80
CA TYR A 219 27.98 18.02 -3.09
C TYR A 219 27.52 17.70 -4.49
N LEU A 220 28.40 17.12 -5.29
CA LEU A 220 28.07 16.58 -6.61
C LEU A 220 28.25 15.07 -6.56
N VAL A 221 27.23 14.36 -7.03
CA VAL A 221 27.08 12.91 -6.82
C VAL A 221 26.77 12.24 -8.16
N GLY A 222 27.54 11.20 -8.49
CA GLY A 222 27.29 10.32 -9.63
C GLY A 222 27.25 11.03 -10.99
N GLY A 223 26.45 10.48 -11.91
CA GLY A 223 26.25 11.01 -13.26
C GLY A 223 26.99 10.23 -14.35
N ARG A 224 26.84 10.68 -15.60
CA ARG A 224 27.42 10.07 -16.80
C ARG A 224 28.42 11.04 -17.41
N SER A 225 29.63 10.58 -17.63
CA SER A 225 30.74 11.38 -18.16
C SER A 225 31.21 10.85 -19.51
N LYS A 226 31.79 11.72 -20.31
CA LYS A 226 32.45 11.37 -21.58
C LYS A 226 33.88 11.88 -21.54
N ASP A 227 34.84 11.07 -22.01
CA ASP A 227 36.22 11.55 -22.14
C ASP A 227 36.29 12.55 -23.31
N SER A 228 36.72 13.78 -23.04
CA SER A 228 36.51 14.93 -23.93
C SER A 228 37.33 14.91 -25.24
N THR A 229 38.21 13.92 -25.43
CA THR A 229 39.17 13.94 -26.55
C THR A 229 38.64 13.39 -27.87
N ASP A 230 37.54 12.64 -27.90
CA ASP A 230 36.99 12.05 -29.13
C ASP A 230 35.45 12.02 -29.17
N ASN A 231 34.86 12.23 -30.35
CA ASN A 231 33.41 12.11 -30.55
C ASN A 231 32.87 10.69 -30.27
N PHE A 232 33.73 9.67 -30.37
CA PHE A 232 33.45 8.27 -30.02
C PHE A 232 34.03 7.88 -28.66
N ALA A 233 34.44 8.86 -27.86
CA ALA A 233 35.02 8.59 -26.57
C ALA A 233 34.06 7.77 -25.70
N PRO A 234 34.61 6.83 -24.95
CA PRO A 234 33.82 6.03 -24.06
C PRO A 234 33.06 6.87 -23.04
N GLU A 235 31.85 6.42 -22.75
CA GLU A 235 31.07 6.96 -21.65
C GLU A 235 31.38 6.18 -20.37
N PHE A 236 31.50 6.89 -19.25
CA PHE A 236 31.71 6.31 -17.93
C PHE A 236 30.61 6.79 -16.99
N VAL A 237 30.03 5.88 -16.22
CA VAL A 237 29.06 6.23 -15.19
C VAL A 237 29.79 6.31 -13.86
N ARG A 238 29.53 7.38 -13.12
CA ARG A 238 30.26 7.70 -11.90
C ARG A 238 29.49 7.21 -10.69
N ARG A 239 30.24 6.75 -9.68
CA ARG A 239 29.76 6.57 -8.31
C ARG A 239 30.40 7.55 -7.33
N SER A 240 31.24 8.44 -7.84
CA SER A 240 32.01 9.36 -7.04
C SER A 240 31.11 10.38 -6.36
N VAL A 241 31.51 10.73 -5.14
CA VAL A 241 30.96 11.86 -4.41
C VAL A 241 32.07 12.85 -4.17
N ARG A 242 31.81 14.11 -4.45
CA ARG A 242 32.75 15.19 -4.20
C ARG A 242 32.03 16.40 -3.66
N ARG A 243 32.75 17.20 -2.88
CA ARG A 243 32.24 18.47 -2.39
C ARG A 243 33.16 19.63 -2.73
N THR A 244 32.61 20.83 -2.79
CA THR A 244 33.38 22.07 -2.85
C THR A 244 32.85 23.07 -1.83
N LEU A 245 33.74 23.88 -1.27
CA LEU A 245 33.39 24.98 -0.37
C LEU A 245 32.94 26.19 -1.20
N VAL A 246 31.83 26.81 -0.82
CA VAL A 246 31.40 28.09 -1.36
C VAL A 246 32.21 29.19 -0.66
N GLY A 247 33.20 29.73 -1.35
CA GLY A 247 34.07 30.80 -0.86
C GLY A 247 33.41 32.18 -0.89
N ALA A 248 34.16 33.20 -0.49
CA ALA A 248 33.69 34.59 -0.52
C ALA A 248 33.20 34.98 -1.92
N ASN A 249 32.11 35.76 -1.97
CA ASN A 249 31.45 36.20 -3.21
C ASN A 249 30.97 35.04 -4.11
N GLY A 250 30.79 33.84 -3.55
CA GLY A 250 30.30 32.68 -4.29
C GLY A 250 31.31 32.00 -5.20
N VAL A 251 32.60 32.29 -5.07
CA VAL A 251 33.64 31.57 -5.81
C VAL A 251 33.79 30.16 -5.22
N LEU A 252 33.70 29.13 -6.04
CA LEU A 252 33.85 27.75 -5.59
C LEU A 252 35.32 27.39 -5.35
N GLY A 253 35.60 26.72 -4.23
CA GLY A 253 36.91 26.15 -3.91
C GLY A 253 37.25 24.88 -4.73
N PRO A 254 38.43 24.28 -4.55
CA PRO A 254 38.77 23.03 -5.21
C PRO A 254 37.86 21.88 -4.76
N TRP A 255 37.66 20.90 -5.63
CA TRP A 255 36.94 19.67 -5.29
C TRP A 255 37.69 18.86 -4.23
N GLN A 256 36.94 18.38 -3.24
CA GLN A 256 37.38 17.42 -2.24
C GLN A 256 36.64 16.11 -2.47
N ALA A 257 37.37 15.01 -2.60
CA ALA A 257 36.79 13.68 -2.70
C ALA A 257 36.11 13.29 -1.37
N MET A 258 34.91 12.71 -1.48
CA MET A 258 34.16 12.10 -0.38
C MET A 258 34.10 10.59 -0.61
N PRO A 259 33.67 9.78 0.37
CA PRO A 259 33.40 8.36 0.13
C PRO A 259 32.42 8.17 -1.04
N ASP A 260 32.81 7.33 -2.00
CA ASP A 260 31.96 6.90 -3.12
C ASP A 260 30.62 6.35 -2.62
N LEU A 261 29.61 6.36 -3.48
CA LEU A 261 28.34 5.66 -3.23
C LEU A 261 28.62 4.19 -2.87
N PRO A 262 28.02 3.64 -1.81
CA PRO A 262 28.24 2.27 -1.33
C PRO A 262 27.56 1.23 -2.24
N ILE A 263 27.89 1.25 -3.53
CA ILE A 263 27.39 0.33 -4.55
C ILE A 263 28.10 -1.02 -4.37
N THR A 264 27.31 -2.08 -4.12
CA THR A 264 27.80 -3.45 -3.99
C THR A 264 27.34 -4.33 -5.16
N PRO A 265 28.09 -5.38 -5.54
CA PRO A 265 27.77 -6.22 -6.70
C PRO A 265 26.40 -6.89 -6.70
N ASP A 266 25.76 -7.05 -5.54
CA ASP A 266 24.43 -7.64 -5.41
C ASP A 266 23.28 -6.64 -5.63
N MET A 267 23.60 -5.37 -5.91
CA MET A 267 22.61 -4.33 -6.21
C MET A 267 22.17 -4.28 -7.68
N PHE A 268 22.88 -4.99 -8.56
CA PHE A 268 22.66 -5.03 -10.01
C PHE A 268 23.10 -6.39 -10.57
N THR A 269 22.75 -6.70 -11.82
CA THR A 269 23.23 -7.92 -12.46
C THR A 269 24.75 -7.88 -12.66
N SER A 270 25.47 -8.85 -12.10
CA SER A 270 26.94 -8.91 -12.15
C SER A 270 27.48 -8.81 -13.59
N THR A 271 28.57 -8.06 -13.74
CA THR A 271 29.17 -7.64 -15.01
C THR A 271 30.44 -8.42 -15.37
N ASN A 272 30.51 -9.71 -15.03
CA ASN A 272 31.69 -10.58 -15.26
C ASN A 272 33.00 -9.99 -14.71
N GLY A 273 32.96 -9.44 -13.48
CA GLY A 273 34.15 -8.93 -12.79
C GLY A 273 34.38 -7.41 -12.92
N CYS A 274 33.50 -6.69 -13.61
CA CYS A 274 33.56 -5.24 -13.77
C CYS A 274 32.66 -4.48 -12.78
N ASP A 275 32.20 -5.15 -11.72
CA ASP A 275 31.24 -4.61 -10.75
C ASP A 275 31.79 -3.36 -10.03
N SER A 276 33.12 -3.26 -9.92
CA SER A 276 33.80 -2.09 -9.38
C SER A 276 33.75 -0.85 -10.30
N LYS A 277 33.21 -0.96 -11.51
CA LYS A 277 33.09 0.12 -12.51
C LYS A 277 31.66 0.56 -12.75
N VAL A 278 30.68 -0.15 -12.19
CA VAL A 278 29.27 0.25 -12.28
C VAL A 278 29.07 1.53 -11.48
N GLY A 279 28.51 2.52 -12.16
CA GLY A 279 28.13 3.81 -11.57
C GLY A 279 26.62 3.94 -11.43
N LEU A 280 26.18 5.10 -10.95
CA LEU A 280 24.78 5.45 -10.81
C LEU A 280 24.53 6.85 -11.38
N HIS A 281 23.56 6.97 -12.28
CA HIS A 281 23.13 8.26 -12.83
C HIS A 281 21.61 8.40 -12.74
N SER A 282 21.09 9.61 -13.00
CA SER A 282 19.65 9.88 -12.96
C SER A 282 18.98 9.49 -11.62
N MET A 283 19.77 9.41 -10.55
CA MET A 283 19.27 9.37 -9.17
C MET A 283 18.92 10.78 -8.73
N ASP A 284 18.37 10.90 -7.53
CA ASP A 284 18.25 12.20 -6.87
C ASP A 284 18.85 12.17 -5.48
N VAL A 285 19.29 13.35 -5.04
CA VAL A 285 20.02 13.51 -3.79
C VAL A 285 19.45 14.66 -2.99
N THR A 286 19.17 14.42 -1.72
CA THR A 286 18.74 15.46 -0.79
C THR A 286 19.49 15.38 0.52
N ASN A 287 19.53 16.50 1.23
CA ASN A 287 20.02 16.54 2.60
C ASN A 287 19.12 17.41 3.46
N PHE A 288 18.79 16.92 4.64
CA PHE A 288 17.85 17.57 5.54
C PHE A 288 18.15 17.21 6.99
N ASP A 289 17.67 18.05 7.90
CA ASP A 289 17.91 17.86 9.32
C ASP A 289 17.11 16.64 9.81
N ALA A 290 17.83 15.64 10.33
CA ALA A 290 17.20 14.42 10.83
C ALA A 290 16.86 14.53 12.32
N VAL A 291 17.52 15.38 13.11
CA VAL A 291 17.20 15.52 14.54
C VAL A 291 17.50 16.93 15.00
N THR A 292 16.52 17.64 15.56
CA THR A 292 16.76 18.86 16.35
C THR A 292 16.60 18.51 17.82
N ILE A 293 17.67 18.14 18.53
CA ILE A 293 17.60 17.93 19.98
C ILE A 293 17.76 19.29 20.66
N GLU A 294 16.81 19.67 21.51
CA GLU A 294 16.82 20.96 22.25
C GLU A 294 18.05 21.17 23.16
N SER A 295 18.85 20.13 23.41
CA SER A 295 19.97 20.16 24.36
C SER A 295 21.34 20.49 23.78
N GLY A 296 21.42 21.01 22.55
CA GLY A 296 22.69 21.50 21.97
C GLY A 296 23.76 20.44 21.71
N GLN A 297 23.40 19.15 21.63
CA GLN A 297 24.30 18.08 21.22
C GLN A 297 23.89 17.51 19.86
N SER A 298 24.73 17.80 18.87
CA SER A 298 24.86 17.16 17.56
C SER A 298 23.58 16.83 16.79
N THR A 299 23.06 17.82 16.07
CA THR A 299 22.22 17.65 14.87
C THR A 299 23.00 16.80 13.85
N TYR A 300 22.61 15.56 13.60
CA TYR A 300 23.07 14.85 12.40
C TYR A 300 22.19 15.29 11.24
N ARG A 301 22.82 15.68 10.14
CA ARG A 301 22.10 15.94 8.90
C ARG A 301 22.15 14.70 8.03
N ALA A 302 20.98 14.24 7.61
CA ALA A 302 20.88 13.09 6.73
C ALA A 302 21.24 13.49 5.30
N PHE A 303 21.91 12.57 4.61
CA PHE A 303 22.23 12.67 3.20
C PHE A 303 21.66 11.43 2.52
N LEU A 304 20.75 11.61 1.57
CA LEU A 304 20.14 10.48 0.85
C LEU A 304 20.45 10.54 -0.62
N ALA A 305 20.78 9.39 -1.20
CA ALA A 305 20.74 9.15 -2.63
C ALA A 305 19.70 8.06 -2.91
N VAL A 306 18.79 8.31 -3.85
CA VAL A 306 17.62 7.47 -4.10
C VAL A 306 17.49 7.11 -5.58
N GLY A 307 17.31 5.82 -5.86
CA GLY A 307 17.00 5.29 -7.18
C GLY A 307 18.10 5.54 -8.21
N GLY A 308 17.70 5.82 -9.44
CA GLY A 308 18.59 6.05 -10.58
C GLY A 308 18.75 4.84 -11.49
N THR A 309 19.78 4.86 -12.33
CA THR A 309 20.11 3.78 -13.27
C THR A 309 21.55 3.34 -13.05
N PHE A 310 21.72 2.07 -12.67
CA PHE A 310 23.00 1.38 -12.73
C PHE A 310 23.38 1.16 -14.18
N GLU A 311 24.55 1.65 -14.57
CA GLU A 311 25.07 1.43 -15.92
C GLU A 311 26.57 1.14 -15.84
N LEU A 312 27.00 0.13 -16.59
CA LEU A 312 28.41 -0.02 -16.93
C LEU A 312 28.69 0.77 -18.20
N GLY A 313 29.53 1.80 -18.06
CA GLY A 313 29.89 2.68 -19.18
C GLY A 313 30.51 1.92 -20.35
N ASN A 314 30.26 2.40 -21.58
CA ASN A 314 30.79 1.78 -22.79
C ASN A 314 32.33 1.73 -22.82
N GLY A 315 33.02 2.56 -22.05
CA GLY A 315 34.48 2.48 -21.91
C GLY A 315 35.00 1.23 -21.24
N ASP A 316 34.24 0.69 -20.29
CA ASP A 316 34.66 -0.50 -19.57
C ASP A 316 34.35 -1.77 -20.38
N ARG A 317 33.45 -1.72 -21.38
CA ARG A 317 33.15 -2.84 -22.30
C ARG A 317 34.36 -3.34 -23.10
N ALA A 318 35.41 -2.53 -23.24
CA ALA A 318 36.65 -2.95 -23.88
C ALA A 318 37.36 -4.12 -23.16
N ASN A 319 36.95 -4.43 -21.92
CA ASN A 319 37.49 -5.51 -21.09
C ASN A 319 36.56 -6.73 -20.97
N GLU A 320 35.79 -7.05 -22.02
CA GLU A 320 34.86 -8.21 -22.06
C GLU A 320 33.70 -8.16 -21.04
N CYS A 321 33.48 -7.01 -20.40
CA CYS A 321 32.37 -6.83 -19.47
C CYS A 321 31.02 -6.85 -20.21
N THR A 322 30.02 -7.52 -19.62
CA THR A 322 28.65 -7.45 -20.15
C THR A 322 28.00 -6.13 -19.74
N SER A 323 27.34 -5.46 -20.69
CA SER A 323 26.61 -4.23 -20.38
C SER A 323 25.44 -4.53 -19.44
N THR A 324 25.34 -3.75 -18.37
CA THR A 324 24.11 -3.65 -17.58
C THR A 324 23.56 -2.23 -17.71
N ILE A 325 22.25 -2.11 -17.87
CA ILE A 325 21.48 -0.87 -17.74
C ILE A 325 20.21 -1.24 -16.98
N GLU A 326 20.19 -0.95 -15.69
CA GLU A 326 19.13 -1.38 -14.77
C GLU A 326 18.72 -0.20 -13.90
N ALA A 327 17.42 0.04 -13.74
CA ALA A 327 17.01 0.99 -12.72
C ALA A 327 17.34 0.44 -11.34
N SER A 328 17.57 1.35 -10.42
CA SER A 328 17.93 1.05 -9.05
C SER A 328 16.70 1.22 -8.15
N ALA A 329 16.44 0.22 -7.31
CA ALA A 329 15.58 0.39 -6.13
C ALA A 329 16.38 0.88 -4.92
N GLN A 330 17.71 1.01 -5.02
CA GLN A 330 18.56 1.26 -3.87
C GLN A 330 18.38 2.68 -3.32
N VAL A 331 18.44 2.75 -2.00
CA VAL A 331 18.49 3.98 -1.22
C VAL A 331 19.72 3.92 -0.34
N MET A 332 20.55 4.95 -0.45
CA MET A 332 21.79 5.08 0.31
C MET A 332 21.61 6.19 1.32
N LEU A 333 21.77 5.86 2.60
CA LEU A 333 21.65 6.79 3.71
C LEU A 333 23.04 7.13 4.25
N GLY A 334 23.35 8.42 4.35
CA GLY A 334 24.60 8.95 4.89
C GLY A 334 24.37 9.98 5.98
N LYS A 335 25.42 10.22 6.78
CA LYS A 335 25.50 11.28 7.79
C LYS A 335 26.45 12.35 7.28
N LEU A 336 26.05 13.61 7.40
CA LEU A 336 26.94 14.76 7.33
C LEU A 336 27.29 15.21 8.75
N ASP A 337 28.58 15.31 9.05
CA ASP A 337 29.04 15.87 10.32
C ASP A 337 28.98 17.42 10.32
N SER A 338 29.38 18.03 11.45
CA SER A 338 29.41 19.49 11.60
C SER A 338 30.40 20.21 10.66
N ASN A 339 31.33 19.50 10.04
CA ASN A 339 32.27 20.01 9.02
C ASN A 339 31.86 19.61 7.60
N GLY A 340 30.66 19.04 7.42
CA GLY A 340 30.14 18.55 6.16
C GLY A 340 30.84 17.29 5.62
N MET A 341 31.58 16.55 6.44
CA MET A 341 32.15 15.27 5.99
C MET A 341 31.04 14.23 5.89
N LEU A 342 31.02 13.49 4.79
CA LEU A 342 30.04 12.46 4.52
C LEU A 342 30.53 11.08 4.98
N SER A 343 29.68 10.34 5.69
CA SER A 343 29.87 8.92 5.98
C SER A 343 28.61 8.13 5.63
N TRP A 344 28.73 7.07 4.83
CA TRP A 344 27.61 6.20 4.45
C TRP A 344 27.28 5.17 5.53
N GLN A 345 25.99 4.86 5.67
CA GLN A 345 25.54 3.65 6.36
C GLN A 345 25.84 2.43 5.47
N THR A 346 26.16 1.30 6.11
CA THR A 346 26.42 0.03 5.42
C THR A 346 25.15 -0.78 5.17
N GLN A 347 24.07 -0.47 5.90
CA GLN A 347 22.77 -1.09 5.70
C GLN A 347 22.19 -0.72 4.35
N LYS A 348 21.63 -1.72 3.66
CA LYS A 348 20.95 -1.55 2.39
C LYS A 348 19.51 -1.15 2.64
N TYR A 349 19.07 -0.14 1.91
CA TYR A 349 17.69 0.28 1.91
C TYR A 349 17.15 0.21 0.49
N VAL A 350 15.89 -0.21 0.34
CA VAL A 350 15.31 -0.44 -0.99
C VAL A 350 13.90 0.16 -1.10
N LEU A 351 13.61 0.74 -2.26
CA LEU A 351 12.28 1.08 -2.73
C LEU A 351 11.49 -0.19 -3.08
N PRO A 352 10.14 -0.12 -3.12
CA PRO A 352 9.30 -1.26 -3.51
C PRO A 352 9.50 -1.66 -4.97
N GLU A 353 9.97 -0.74 -5.80
CA GLU A 353 10.32 -1.00 -7.19
C GLU A 353 11.50 -0.14 -7.65
N PRO A 354 12.25 -0.56 -8.69
CA PRO A 354 13.35 0.22 -9.23
C PRO A 354 12.87 1.46 -10.00
N LEU A 355 13.46 2.62 -9.71
CA LEU A 355 13.08 3.89 -10.33
C LEU A 355 14.26 4.58 -11.00
N SER A 356 14.08 5.06 -12.23
CA SER A 356 15.03 5.97 -12.89
C SER A 356 14.48 7.39 -12.98
N GLY A 357 15.32 8.39 -12.69
CA GLY A 357 14.89 9.79 -12.61
C GLY A 357 13.81 10.10 -11.56
N PRO A 358 13.74 9.44 -10.38
CA PRO A 358 12.87 9.90 -9.31
C PRO A 358 13.35 11.26 -8.80
N ARG A 359 12.52 11.95 -8.02
CA ARG A 359 12.96 13.10 -7.22
C ARG A 359 12.74 12.85 -5.73
N VAL A 360 13.60 13.37 -4.89
CA VAL A 360 13.56 13.16 -3.44
C VAL A 360 13.63 14.48 -2.68
N ILE A 361 12.72 14.63 -1.72
CA ILE A 361 12.80 15.65 -0.69
C ILE A 361 12.79 14.98 0.68
N GLY A 362 13.34 15.66 1.67
CA GLY A 362 13.11 15.26 3.05
C GLY A 362 12.94 16.46 3.96
N VAL A 363 12.14 16.25 4.99
CA VAL A 363 11.76 17.25 5.98
C VAL A 363 11.41 16.54 7.27
N ASN A 364 11.93 17.03 8.39
CA ASN A 364 11.60 16.54 9.73
C ASN A 364 11.65 14.99 9.81
N GLN A 365 12.79 14.39 9.43
CA GLN A 365 13.02 12.93 9.35
C GLN A 365 12.28 12.19 8.24
N LYS A 366 11.24 12.78 7.64
CA LYS A 366 10.44 12.16 6.61
C LYS A 366 11.13 12.30 5.27
N ILE A 367 10.99 11.26 4.45
CA ILE A 367 11.57 11.16 3.12
C ILE A 367 10.41 10.93 2.15
N TYR A 368 10.39 11.70 1.07
CA TYR A 368 9.41 11.54 0.00
C TYR A 368 10.13 11.40 -1.32
N VAL A 369 9.83 10.32 -2.03
CA VAL A 369 10.33 10.05 -3.38
C VAL A 369 9.15 10.17 -4.33
N VAL A 370 9.24 11.04 -5.33
CA VAL A 370 8.13 11.40 -6.20
C VAL A 370 8.48 11.05 -7.64
N GLY A 371 7.56 10.35 -8.32
CA GLY A 371 7.64 10.05 -9.75
C GLY A 371 8.86 9.22 -10.14
N GLY A 372 9.40 9.50 -11.33
CA GLY A 372 10.42 8.69 -11.99
C GLY A 372 9.80 7.69 -12.97
N LYS A 373 10.62 6.84 -13.59
CA LYS A 373 10.18 5.74 -14.46
C LYS A 373 10.34 4.41 -13.75
N GLN A 374 9.36 3.52 -13.90
CA GLN A 374 9.46 2.14 -13.40
C GLN A 374 10.44 1.36 -14.29
N GLY A 375 11.60 0.98 -13.76
CA GLY A 375 12.67 0.44 -14.58
C GLY A 375 13.51 1.50 -15.30
N ALA A 376 14.53 1.09 -16.05
CA ALA A 376 15.44 2.02 -16.74
C ALA A 376 14.77 2.74 -17.92
N PHE A 377 13.80 2.08 -18.55
CA PHE A 377 13.11 2.55 -19.76
C PHE A 377 11.58 2.45 -19.69
N GLY A 378 11.02 2.12 -18.53
CA GLY A 378 9.56 1.99 -18.42
C GLY A 378 8.84 3.32 -18.37
N GLU A 379 7.54 3.23 -18.09
CA GLU A 379 6.67 4.40 -18.08
C GLU A 379 6.88 5.25 -16.82
N PRO A 380 6.68 6.57 -16.92
CA PRO A 380 6.61 7.42 -15.76
C PRO A 380 5.55 6.94 -14.76
N THR A 381 5.84 7.03 -13.46
CA THR A 381 4.91 6.62 -12.40
C THR A 381 4.23 7.83 -11.73
N ASN A 382 3.00 7.63 -11.26
CA ASN A 382 2.26 8.54 -10.40
C ASN A 382 2.43 8.20 -8.91
N ARG A 383 3.28 7.24 -8.59
CA ARG A 383 3.51 6.79 -7.21
C ARG A 383 4.38 7.78 -6.44
N ILE A 384 4.09 7.88 -5.14
CA ILE A 384 4.94 8.54 -4.16
C ILE A 384 5.36 7.53 -3.12
N TYR A 385 6.64 7.52 -2.81
CA TYR A 385 7.21 6.64 -1.79
C TYR A 385 7.55 7.46 -0.57
N SER A 386 7.16 6.97 0.60
CA SER A 386 7.46 7.63 1.86
C SER A 386 8.21 6.72 2.81
N SER A 387 9.16 7.29 3.54
CA SER A 387 9.88 6.65 4.64
C SER A 387 10.20 7.70 5.69
N PHE A 388 10.82 7.26 6.79
CA PHE A 388 11.35 8.16 7.81
C PHE A 388 12.66 7.61 8.37
N ILE A 389 13.46 8.48 8.97
CA ILE A 389 14.69 8.09 9.67
C ILE A 389 14.33 7.80 11.12
N ASN A 390 14.56 6.57 11.57
CA ASN A 390 14.61 6.25 12.99
C ASN A 390 15.83 6.94 13.59
N ILE A 391 15.61 7.89 14.49
CA ILE A 391 16.66 8.76 15.04
C ILE A 391 17.60 8.04 15.99
N ASP A 392 17.11 7.03 16.71
CA ASP A 392 17.90 6.29 17.70
C ASP A 392 18.94 5.41 17.01
N SER A 393 18.54 4.75 15.92
CA SER A 393 19.41 3.86 15.15
C SER A 393 20.05 4.52 13.93
N PHE A 394 19.59 5.71 13.53
CA PHE A 394 19.88 6.32 12.24
C PHE A 394 19.70 5.35 11.07
N SER A 395 18.53 4.72 11.01
CA SER A 395 18.18 3.76 9.95
C SER A 395 16.80 4.02 9.39
N LEU A 396 16.52 3.47 8.21
CA LEU A 396 15.15 3.43 7.69
C LEU A 396 14.44 2.17 8.19
N PRO A 397 13.19 2.26 8.66
CA PRO A 397 12.39 1.11 9.04
C PRO A 397 12.14 0.20 7.83
N LEU A 398 11.79 -1.07 8.10
CA LEU A 398 11.39 -2.02 7.06
C LEU A 398 9.85 -2.16 7.05
N PHE A 399 9.27 -1.98 5.87
CA PHE A 399 7.84 -2.11 5.56
C PHE A 399 7.64 -3.26 4.59
N GLY A 400 7.64 -4.48 5.12
CA GLY A 400 7.63 -5.70 4.34
C GLY A 400 8.97 -5.94 3.62
N GLN A 401 8.98 -5.89 2.29
CA GLN A 401 10.22 -6.07 1.50
C GLN A 401 10.93 -4.75 1.13
N SER A 402 10.38 -3.60 1.55
CA SER A 402 10.92 -2.28 1.23
C SER A 402 11.06 -1.41 2.46
N ASN A 403 12.00 -0.45 2.44
CA ASN A 403 12.10 0.59 3.46
C ASN A 403 11.18 1.79 3.20
N PHE A 404 10.35 1.71 2.17
CA PHE A 404 9.42 2.76 1.77
C PHE A 404 8.02 2.20 1.58
N ARG A 405 7.04 3.06 1.81
CA ARG A 405 5.63 2.77 1.54
C ARG A 405 5.18 3.47 0.28
N VAL A 406 4.40 2.79 -0.53
CA VAL A 406 3.82 3.35 -1.77
C VAL A 406 2.50 4.03 -1.45
N SER A 407 2.31 5.23 -1.99
CA SER A 407 1.02 5.86 -2.19
C SER A 407 0.68 5.83 -3.67
N ASP A 408 -0.22 4.92 -4.06
CA ASP A 408 -0.66 4.73 -5.46
C ASP A 408 -1.61 5.83 -5.96
N ASN A 409 -2.18 6.61 -5.04
CA ASN A 409 -3.25 7.58 -5.33
C ASN A 409 -2.87 9.03 -5.02
N ALA A 410 -1.61 9.32 -4.66
CA ALA A 410 -1.20 10.70 -4.35
C ALA A 410 -1.19 11.60 -5.60
N LEU A 411 -0.87 11.03 -6.76
CA LEU A 411 -0.99 11.68 -8.05
C LEU A 411 -1.97 10.87 -8.91
N THR A 412 -2.75 11.56 -9.75
CA THR A 412 -3.56 10.88 -10.77
C THR A 412 -2.66 10.23 -11.83
N ALA A 413 -3.17 9.22 -12.53
CA ALA A 413 -2.44 8.58 -13.64
C ALA A 413 -2.00 9.61 -14.70
N GLN A 414 -2.79 10.66 -14.93
CA GLN A 414 -2.46 11.75 -15.84
C GLN A 414 -1.31 12.62 -15.34
N GLN A 415 -1.01 12.63 -14.04
CA GLN A 415 0.07 13.39 -13.44
C GLN A 415 1.38 12.57 -13.31
N ALA A 416 1.38 11.29 -13.71
CA ALA A 416 2.55 10.42 -13.72
C ALA A 416 3.72 11.03 -14.52
N ARG A 417 4.90 11.19 -13.91
CA ARG A 417 6.01 11.89 -14.57
C ARG A 417 7.40 11.51 -14.08
N SER A 418 8.38 11.71 -14.97
CA SER A 418 9.81 11.52 -14.74
C SER A 418 10.59 12.74 -15.24
N ALA A 419 11.87 12.86 -14.87
CA ALA A 419 12.71 13.99 -15.30
C ALA A 419 12.08 15.37 -15.03
N HIS A 420 11.25 15.45 -13.99
CA HIS A 420 10.57 16.66 -13.53
C HIS A 420 11.47 17.41 -12.54
N GLY A 421 11.10 18.65 -12.27
CA GLY A 421 11.60 19.44 -11.15
C GLY A 421 10.88 19.09 -9.86
N LEU A 422 11.60 19.04 -8.73
CA LEU A 422 11.01 18.96 -7.41
C LEU A 422 11.75 19.90 -6.46
N GLU A 423 11.05 20.85 -5.88
CA GLU A 423 11.62 21.84 -4.95
C GLU A 423 10.76 21.95 -3.70
N MET A 424 11.37 22.37 -2.59
CA MET A 424 10.68 22.60 -1.33
C MET A 424 10.84 24.04 -0.89
N VAL A 425 9.73 24.70 -0.56
CA VAL A 425 9.69 26.06 -0.02
C VAL A 425 8.99 26.03 1.34
N TYR A 426 9.41 26.88 2.27
CA TYR A 426 8.72 27.07 3.54
C TYR A 426 7.82 28.30 3.47
N ILE A 427 6.52 28.12 3.72
CA ILE A 427 5.53 29.20 3.80
C ILE A 427 4.98 29.23 5.23
N ASN A 428 5.24 30.29 5.98
CA ASN A 428 4.86 30.37 7.40
C ASN A 428 5.35 29.14 8.21
N ASN A 429 6.61 28.74 8.00
CA ASN A 429 7.23 27.51 8.55
C ASN A 429 6.62 26.19 8.07
N ARG A 430 5.61 26.20 7.20
CA ARG A 430 5.05 24.99 6.59
C ARG A 430 5.83 24.61 5.33
N PRO A 431 6.40 23.40 5.24
CA PRO A 431 7.04 22.93 4.02
C PRO A 431 6.00 22.62 2.93
N VAL A 432 6.24 23.13 1.73
CA VAL A 432 5.44 22.89 0.53
C VAL A 432 6.35 22.37 -0.57
N ALA A 433 6.01 21.21 -1.10
CA ALA A 433 6.70 20.63 -2.24
C ALA A 433 6.06 21.13 -3.53
N TYR A 434 6.89 21.49 -4.50
CA TYR A 434 6.50 21.91 -5.84
C TYR A 434 7.12 20.96 -6.85
N MET A 435 6.27 20.36 -7.68
CA MET A 435 6.67 19.50 -8.78
C MET A 435 6.30 20.19 -10.08
N PHE A 436 7.23 20.31 -11.01
CA PHE A 436 6.97 21.06 -12.24
C PHE A 436 7.67 20.48 -13.47
N GLY A 437 6.95 20.55 -14.59
CA GLY A 437 7.35 19.98 -15.86
C GLY A 437 7.56 18.46 -15.83
N GLY A 438 8.54 17.98 -16.59
CA GLY A 438 8.88 16.57 -16.76
C GLY A 438 8.22 15.91 -17.95
N ILE A 439 8.39 14.58 -18.01
CA ILE A 439 7.92 13.71 -19.10
C ILE A 439 6.84 12.78 -18.56
N ARG A 440 5.66 12.80 -19.19
CA ARG A 440 4.55 11.84 -18.95
C ARG A 440 4.60 10.66 -19.91
N VAL A 441 3.69 9.71 -19.69
CA VAL A 441 3.42 8.57 -20.59
C VAL A 441 3.34 9.04 -22.05
N GLY A 442 3.99 8.29 -22.95
CA GLY A 442 4.11 8.66 -24.37
C GLY A 442 5.13 9.76 -24.66
N ASN A 443 6.08 10.02 -23.75
CA ASN A 443 7.13 11.03 -23.88
C ASN A 443 6.62 12.47 -24.07
N THR A 444 5.48 12.80 -23.46
CA THR A 444 4.90 14.15 -23.55
C THR A 444 5.50 15.06 -22.48
N TYR A 445 6.16 16.12 -22.92
CA TYR A 445 6.73 17.15 -22.03
C TYR A 445 5.61 18.00 -21.43
N GLN A 446 5.80 18.42 -20.18
CA GLN A 446 4.80 19.18 -19.44
C GLN A 446 5.27 20.58 -19.05
N ASP A 447 4.30 21.48 -18.92
CA ASP A 447 4.42 22.85 -18.42
C ASP A 447 3.60 23.06 -17.14
N ASP A 448 2.86 22.07 -16.66
CA ASP A 448 2.10 22.17 -15.43
C ASP A 448 2.99 22.17 -14.20
N VAL A 449 2.45 22.78 -13.15
CA VAL A 449 3.05 22.90 -11.83
C VAL A 449 2.05 22.32 -10.86
N LEU A 450 2.52 21.40 -10.03
CA LEU A 450 1.78 20.77 -8.97
C LEU A 450 2.41 21.21 -7.66
N PHE A 451 1.60 21.38 -6.61
CA PHE A 451 2.12 21.58 -5.28
C PHE A 451 1.36 20.74 -4.26
N GLY A 452 2.06 20.36 -3.19
CA GLY A 452 1.49 19.61 -2.09
C GLY A 452 2.13 20.06 -0.79
N PHE A 453 1.31 20.28 0.24
CA PHE A 453 1.84 20.50 1.58
C PHE A 453 2.48 19.22 2.08
N VAL A 454 3.70 19.35 2.61
CA VAL A 454 4.38 18.25 3.27
C VAL A 454 3.98 18.29 4.73
N GLY A 455 3.44 17.19 5.24
CA GLY A 455 2.88 17.17 6.59
C GLY A 455 1.44 17.70 6.70
N THR A 456 0.78 17.36 7.80
CA THR A 456 -0.41 18.07 8.30
C THR A 456 0.00 19.40 8.94
N ASP A 457 -0.97 20.26 9.30
CA ASP A 457 -0.66 21.47 10.08
C ASP A 457 -0.01 21.12 11.44
N ASP A 458 -0.31 19.93 11.97
CA ASP A 458 0.28 19.43 13.21
C ASP A 458 1.69 18.84 13.03
N ASP A 459 2.13 18.58 11.80
CA ASP A 459 3.50 18.10 11.48
C ASP A 459 4.53 19.26 11.35
N ILE A 460 4.07 20.51 11.47
CA ILE A 460 4.89 21.73 11.36
C ILE A 460 5.74 21.94 12.62
N ASP A 461 5.43 21.26 13.71
CA ASP A 461 6.23 21.34 14.93
C ASP A 461 7.57 20.60 14.76
N LEU A 462 8.62 21.38 14.50
CA LEU A 462 9.99 20.93 14.21
C LEU A 462 10.63 20.14 15.37
N THR A 463 10.01 20.09 16.55
CA THR A 463 10.51 19.36 17.71
C THR A 463 9.99 17.91 17.77
N VAL A 464 8.92 17.58 17.04
CA VAL A 464 8.20 16.30 17.15
C VAL A 464 8.55 15.41 15.96
N GLY A 465 9.75 14.82 15.99
CA GLY A 465 10.23 13.98 14.89
C GLY A 465 9.29 12.82 14.56
N GLY A 466 8.83 12.66 13.32
CA GLY A 466 8.26 11.41 12.77
C GLY A 466 7.02 10.74 13.40
N TYR A 467 6.59 11.11 14.61
CA TYR A 467 5.45 10.53 15.32
C TYR A 467 4.14 11.24 14.95
N PRO A 468 2.98 10.57 15.04
CA PRO A 468 1.70 11.23 14.82
C PRO A 468 1.58 12.40 15.79
N SER A 469 0.90 13.47 15.40
CA SER A 469 0.58 14.53 16.34
C SER A 469 -0.59 14.08 17.23
N PRO A 470 -0.69 14.51 18.49
CA PRO A 470 -1.92 14.31 19.24
C PRO A 470 -3.11 14.92 18.48
N GLY A 471 -4.22 14.21 18.39
CA GLY A 471 -5.34 14.60 17.55
C GLY A 471 -6.37 13.50 17.37
N LEU A 472 -7.45 13.85 16.65
CA LEU A 472 -8.54 12.94 16.32
C LEU A 472 -8.38 12.45 14.88
N TYR A 473 -8.42 11.14 14.71
CA TYR A 473 -8.23 10.51 13.42
C TYR A 473 -9.39 9.58 13.09
N VAL A 474 -9.99 9.66 11.90
CA VAL A 474 -11.27 9.00 11.57
C VAL A 474 -11.12 8.05 10.38
N SER A 475 -11.50 6.77 10.54
CA SER A 475 -11.42 5.78 9.47
C SER A 475 -12.45 6.11 8.38
N PRO A 476 -12.31 5.61 7.14
CA PRO A 476 -13.41 5.57 6.22
C PRO A 476 -14.46 4.57 6.73
N PRO A 477 -15.71 4.71 6.29
CA PRO A 477 -16.74 3.72 6.53
C PRO A 477 -16.41 2.37 5.86
N ILE A 478 -16.55 1.31 6.65
CA ILE A 478 -16.38 -0.09 6.27
C ILE A 478 -17.75 -0.75 6.22
N GLN A 479 -18.02 -1.51 5.16
CA GLN A 479 -19.24 -2.30 5.06
C GLN A 479 -19.01 -3.68 5.69
N LEU A 480 -19.81 -4.02 6.70
CA LEU A 480 -19.90 -5.36 7.28
C LEU A 480 -20.65 -6.29 6.33
N ARG A 481 -20.37 -7.60 6.41
CA ARG A 481 -21.01 -8.61 5.55
C ARG A 481 -22.53 -8.60 5.74
N ALA A 482 -22.97 -8.50 6.99
CA ALA A 482 -24.37 -8.38 7.38
C ALA A 482 -24.54 -7.31 8.47
N PRO A 483 -25.76 -6.76 8.66
CA PRO A 483 -26.07 -5.88 9.77
C PRO A 483 -25.80 -6.57 11.11
N GLY A 484 -24.99 -5.96 11.97
CA GLY A 484 -24.61 -6.55 13.25
C GLY A 484 -24.31 -5.49 14.31
N PHE A 485 -24.06 -5.95 15.52
CA PHE A 485 -23.58 -5.10 16.61
C PHE A 485 -22.14 -5.45 16.99
N ILE A 486 -21.37 -4.47 17.42
CA ILE A 486 -19.98 -4.70 17.84
C ILE A 486 -20.00 -5.37 19.21
N GLU A 487 -19.39 -6.55 19.31
CA GLU A 487 -19.17 -7.23 20.58
C GLU A 487 -17.87 -6.73 21.23
N GLN A 488 -16.80 -6.67 20.44
CA GLN A 488 -15.48 -6.22 20.90
C GLN A 488 -14.79 -5.38 19.84
N VAL A 489 -14.06 -4.37 20.29
CA VAL A 489 -13.04 -3.66 19.52
C VAL A 489 -11.69 -4.02 20.13
N LEU A 490 -10.80 -4.60 19.35
CA LEU A 490 -9.47 -5.02 19.82
C LEU A 490 -8.42 -4.16 19.14
N TRP A 491 -7.46 -3.63 19.89
CA TRP A 491 -6.36 -2.88 19.30
C TRP A 491 -5.04 -3.14 20.01
N ASP A 492 -3.95 -2.75 19.39
CA ASP A 492 -2.61 -2.89 19.98
C ASP A 492 -1.96 -1.50 20.01
N ALA A 493 -1.48 -1.07 21.17
CA ALA A 493 -0.97 0.27 21.41
C ALA A 493 0.51 0.22 21.81
N THR A 494 1.31 1.16 21.31
CA THR A 494 2.61 1.46 21.90
C THR A 494 2.55 2.84 22.53
N LEU A 495 2.53 2.83 23.85
CA LEU A 495 2.54 3.99 24.70
C LEU A 495 4.00 4.25 25.13
N PRO A 496 4.55 5.42 24.81
CA PRO A 496 5.87 5.83 25.28
C PRO A 496 6.01 5.63 26.79
N ASN A 497 7.20 5.22 27.24
CA ASN A 497 7.44 4.97 28.66
C ASN A 497 7.23 6.26 29.48
N ALA A 498 6.73 6.10 30.71
CA ALA A 498 6.62 7.18 31.69
C ALA A 498 7.95 7.95 31.81
N PRO A 499 7.93 9.30 31.93
CA PRO A 499 6.90 10.09 32.63
C PRO A 499 5.81 10.71 31.76
N ILE A 500 5.82 10.56 30.44
CA ILE A 500 4.85 11.23 29.56
C ILE A 500 3.49 10.53 29.65
N SER A 501 2.44 11.25 30.05
CA SER A 501 1.09 10.71 29.96
C SER A 501 0.63 10.71 28.51
N THR A 502 0.60 9.52 27.92
CA THR A 502 0.08 9.26 26.57
C THR A 502 -1.10 8.32 26.63
N ASP A 503 -2.05 8.49 25.72
CA ASP A 503 -3.21 7.61 25.64
C ASP A 503 -3.82 7.55 24.23
N ILE A 504 -4.49 6.45 23.92
CA ILE A 504 -5.28 6.25 22.69
C ILE A 504 -6.70 5.92 23.11
N GLN A 505 -7.64 6.82 22.80
CA GLN A 505 -9.07 6.55 22.94
C GLN A 505 -9.63 6.10 21.60
N ILE A 506 -10.24 4.92 21.57
CA ILE A 506 -10.95 4.44 20.38
C ILE A 506 -12.43 4.72 20.55
N GLU A 507 -13.05 5.23 19.49
CA GLU A 507 -14.49 5.40 19.42
C GLU A 507 -15.02 4.84 18.10
N TYR A 508 -16.28 4.42 18.06
CA TYR A 508 -16.90 3.92 16.84
C TYR A 508 -18.35 4.37 16.68
N ARG A 509 -18.86 4.27 15.44
CA ARG A 509 -20.26 4.47 15.11
C ARG A 509 -20.70 3.45 14.07
N MET A 510 -21.99 3.15 14.04
CA MET A 510 -22.58 2.31 13.00
C MET A 510 -23.90 2.86 12.48
N ALA A 511 -24.25 2.44 11.27
CA ALA A 511 -25.56 2.73 10.67
C ALA A 511 -25.93 1.67 9.63
N GLU A 512 -27.21 1.61 9.28
CA GLU A 512 -27.71 0.65 8.28
C GLU A 512 -27.25 0.99 6.86
N THR A 513 -27.06 2.28 6.56
CA THR A 513 -26.63 2.75 5.23
C THR A 513 -25.43 3.69 5.35
N ARG A 514 -24.62 3.77 4.28
CA ARG A 514 -23.48 4.70 4.18
C ARG A 514 -23.91 6.15 4.48
N ALA A 515 -25.00 6.61 3.86
CA ALA A 515 -25.51 7.97 4.04
C ALA A 515 -25.99 8.24 5.47
N ALA A 516 -26.62 7.25 6.12
CA ALA A 516 -27.02 7.38 7.52
C ALA A 516 -25.79 7.49 8.43
N LEU A 517 -24.73 6.73 8.16
CA LEU A 517 -23.50 6.79 8.95
C LEU A 517 -22.87 8.18 8.95
N ASP A 518 -22.84 8.86 7.81
CA ASP A 518 -22.31 10.22 7.69
C ASP A 518 -23.10 11.23 8.56
N SER A 519 -24.39 10.94 8.82
CA SER A 519 -25.27 11.74 9.68
C SER A 519 -25.22 11.38 11.18
N VAL A 520 -24.61 10.26 11.57
CA VAL A 520 -24.49 9.83 12.98
C VAL A 520 -23.43 10.68 13.68
N LEU A 521 -23.86 11.67 14.46
CA LEU A 521 -22.93 12.56 15.18
C LEU A 521 -22.34 11.95 16.45
N ASN A 522 -23.03 10.97 17.04
CA ASN A 522 -22.63 10.35 18.30
C ASN A 522 -21.64 9.20 18.03
N TRP A 523 -20.55 9.20 18.79
CA TRP A 523 -19.53 8.17 18.77
C TRP A 523 -19.54 7.43 20.09
N GLU A 524 -19.47 6.10 20.03
CA GLU A 524 -19.36 5.24 21.19
C GLU A 524 -17.90 5.05 21.55
N THR A 525 -17.51 5.44 22.76
CA THR A 525 -16.17 5.18 23.27
C THR A 525 -16.04 3.73 23.70
N VAL A 526 -14.90 3.11 23.38
CA VAL A 526 -14.50 1.80 23.91
C VAL A 526 -13.25 1.95 24.76
N ASP A 527 -13.26 1.28 25.91
CA ASP A 527 -12.21 1.40 26.92
C ASP A 527 -11.43 0.08 27.03
N GLY A 528 -10.13 0.14 26.72
CA GLY A 528 -9.20 -0.98 26.76
C GLY A 528 -8.46 -1.10 28.08
N ASP A 529 -8.51 -0.06 28.93
CA ASP A 529 -7.93 -0.03 30.27
C ASP A 529 -8.95 0.47 31.32
N THR A 530 -9.96 -0.36 31.56
CA THR A 530 -10.98 -0.11 32.59
C THR A 530 -10.44 0.05 34.02
N SER A 531 -9.12 -0.10 34.24
CA SER A 531 -8.47 -0.01 35.54
C SER A 531 -7.83 1.35 35.82
N SER A 532 -7.70 2.22 34.81
CA SER A 532 -7.09 3.54 34.97
C SER A 532 -7.94 4.67 34.36
N ASP A 533 -7.40 5.89 34.36
CA ASP A 533 -7.98 7.05 33.67
C ASP A 533 -7.59 7.11 32.18
N LYS A 534 -6.82 6.12 31.71
CA LYS A 534 -6.45 5.93 30.31
C LYS A 534 -7.42 4.97 29.64
N TYR A 535 -7.57 5.14 28.33
CA TYR A 535 -8.33 4.23 27.48
C TYR A 535 -7.50 3.07 26.96
N SER A 536 -6.16 3.20 26.95
CA SER A 536 -5.25 2.16 26.45
C SER A 536 -4.12 1.81 27.42
N ILE A 537 -3.72 0.54 27.42
CA ILE A 537 -2.45 0.03 27.96
C ILE A 537 -1.41 -0.20 26.86
N GLN A 538 -0.13 -0.29 27.24
CA GLN A 538 0.94 -0.76 26.35
C GLN A 538 0.68 -2.21 25.93
N GLY A 539 0.64 -2.47 24.62
CA GLY A 539 0.36 -3.77 24.03
C GLY A 539 -1.13 -3.94 23.66
N PRO A 540 -1.65 -5.18 23.71
CA PRO A 540 -3.02 -5.49 23.34
C PRO A 540 -4.06 -4.89 24.29
N ASN A 541 -5.14 -4.38 23.70
CA ASN A 541 -6.30 -3.76 24.33
C ASN A 541 -7.58 -4.42 23.81
N THR A 542 -8.62 -4.48 24.65
CA THR A 542 -9.94 -5.00 24.27
C THR A 542 -11.01 -4.14 24.91
N GLY A 543 -11.77 -3.42 24.08
CA GLY A 543 -12.95 -2.68 24.50
C GLY A 543 -14.23 -3.41 24.12
N ILE A 544 -15.26 -3.29 24.95
CA ILE A 544 -16.57 -3.92 24.72
C ILE A 544 -17.48 -2.96 23.98
N GLY A 545 -18.10 -3.43 22.89
CA GLY A 545 -19.05 -2.62 22.13
C GLY A 545 -20.41 -2.50 22.82
N ASN A 546 -21.14 -1.44 22.49
CA ASN A 546 -22.52 -1.20 22.91
C ASN A 546 -23.48 -2.05 22.04
N PRO A 547 -24.17 -3.06 22.62
CA PRO A 547 -25.05 -3.95 21.86
C PRO A 547 -26.35 -3.27 21.38
N SER A 548 -26.66 -2.06 21.87
CA SER A 548 -27.84 -1.30 21.41
C SER A 548 -27.66 -0.63 20.06
N ILE A 549 -26.43 -0.62 19.52
CA ILE A 549 -26.13 -0.06 18.21
C ILE A 549 -25.92 -1.21 17.23
N GLN A 550 -26.77 -1.25 16.20
CA GLN A 550 -26.69 -2.18 15.10
C GLN A 550 -26.54 -1.43 13.79
N GLY A 551 -25.80 -2.00 12.84
CA GLY A 551 -25.73 -1.46 11.49
C GLY A 551 -24.90 -2.32 10.56
N ARG A 552 -24.96 -2.01 9.28
CA ARG A 552 -24.16 -2.64 8.23
C ARG A 552 -22.89 -1.87 7.90
N TRP A 553 -22.86 -0.58 8.21
CA TRP A 553 -21.71 0.28 8.00
C TRP A 553 -21.09 0.63 9.35
N PHE A 554 -19.79 0.40 9.47
CA PHE A 554 -18.98 0.65 10.65
C PHE A 554 -17.93 1.73 10.34
N GLN A 555 -17.65 2.59 11.30
CA GLN A 555 -16.53 3.53 11.23
C GLN A 555 -16.00 3.76 12.63
N TYR A 556 -14.70 3.95 12.74
CA TYR A 556 -14.06 4.24 14.01
C TYR A 556 -13.22 5.50 13.92
N ARG A 557 -12.86 6.04 15.07
CA ARG A 557 -11.87 7.09 15.20
C ARG A 557 -10.97 6.82 16.39
N ALA A 558 -9.73 7.28 16.31
CA ALA A 558 -8.75 7.20 17.38
C ALA A 558 -8.37 8.62 17.79
N GLN A 559 -8.51 8.93 19.07
CA GLN A 559 -7.99 10.16 19.66
C GLN A 559 -6.66 9.85 20.35
N LEU A 560 -5.57 10.38 19.80
CA LEU A 560 -4.23 10.24 20.35
C LEU A 560 -3.97 11.45 21.24
N THR A 561 -3.61 11.21 22.50
CA THR A 561 -3.27 12.29 23.43
C THR A 561 -1.87 12.11 23.98
N THR A 562 -1.20 13.23 24.22
CA THR A 562 0.07 13.28 24.94
C THR A 562 0.16 14.55 25.76
N GLN A 563 0.73 14.45 26.95
CA GLN A 563 0.97 15.57 27.85
C GLN A 563 2.01 16.55 27.30
N ASN A 564 2.92 16.08 26.43
CA ASN A 564 4.02 16.86 25.89
C ASN A 564 4.19 16.59 24.40
N ALA A 565 3.35 17.21 23.57
CA ALA A 565 3.42 17.05 22.11
C ALA A 565 4.81 17.38 21.54
N SER A 566 5.56 18.29 22.18
CA SER A 566 6.88 18.71 21.75
C SER A 566 8.00 17.67 21.96
N GLU A 567 7.79 16.63 22.78
CA GLU A 567 8.84 15.65 23.11
C GLU A 567 8.91 14.52 22.06
N PRO A 568 10.08 14.26 21.45
CA PRO A 568 10.24 13.18 20.48
C PRO A 568 9.82 11.83 21.07
N GLY A 569 8.93 11.13 20.37
CA GLY A 569 8.41 9.86 20.83
C GLY A 569 7.34 9.98 21.90
N ALA A 570 6.79 11.17 22.14
CA ALA A 570 5.72 11.38 23.12
C ALA A 570 4.32 11.03 22.61
N THR A 571 4.12 10.74 21.31
CA THR A 571 2.79 10.38 20.83
C THR A 571 2.62 8.86 20.81
N PRO A 572 1.50 8.33 21.32
CA PRO A 572 1.24 6.91 21.29
C PRO A 572 0.98 6.41 19.86
N ILE A 573 1.31 5.15 19.62
CA ILE A 573 1.21 4.50 18.31
C ILE A 573 0.10 3.44 18.39
N LEU A 574 -0.97 3.62 17.62
CA LEU A 574 -1.92 2.53 17.34
C LEU A 574 -1.29 1.61 16.29
N ARG A 575 -1.19 0.31 16.61
CA ARG A 575 -0.58 -0.74 15.78
C ARG A 575 -1.58 -1.64 15.10
N ASN A 576 -2.77 -1.87 15.62
CA ASN A 576 -3.76 -2.74 14.98
C ASN A 576 -5.14 -2.35 15.51
N LEU A 577 -6.19 -2.48 14.70
CA LEU A 577 -7.57 -2.39 15.16
C LEU A 577 -8.41 -3.47 14.47
N ARG A 578 -9.18 -4.21 15.28
CA ARG A 578 -10.04 -5.31 14.88
C ARG A 578 -11.40 -5.14 15.53
N ILE A 579 -12.42 -5.73 14.93
CA ILE A 579 -13.69 -5.91 15.61
C ILE A 579 -14.09 -7.37 15.63
N ARG A 580 -14.75 -7.73 16.72
CA ARG A 580 -15.66 -8.87 16.76
C ARG A 580 -17.06 -8.29 16.77
N TYR A 581 -17.89 -8.74 15.84
CA TYR A 581 -19.27 -8.27 15.74
C TYR A 581 -20.21 -9.46 15.63
N LYS A 582 -21.38 -9.32 16.22
CA LYS A 582 -22.41 -10.33 16.22
C LYS A 582 -23.46 -9.99 15.18
N VAL A 583 -23.86 -10.98 14.40
CA VAL A 583 -24.94 -10.88 13.43
C VAL A 583 -26.08 -11.75 13.92
N ASP A 584 -27.28 -11.20 13.93
CA ASP A 584 -28.48 -11.99 14.24
C ASP A 584 -28.82 -12.86 13.04
N GLY A 585 -28.98 -14.17 13.27
CA GLY A 585 -29.28 -15.13 12.23
C GLY A 585 -28.18 -16.14 11.95
N HIS A 586 -28.44 -16.99 10.96
CA HIS A 586 -27.58 -18.09 10.50
C HIS A 586 -27.93 -18.47 9.05
N PRO A 587 -27.04 -19.15 8.33
CA PRO A 587 -27.43 -19.86 7.11
C PRO A 587 -28.50 -20.92 7.41
N SER A 588 -29.46 -21.11 6.52
CA SER A 588 -30.49 -22.17 6.65
C SER A 588 -30.58 -22.93 5.34
N LEU A 589 -29.80 -24.02 5.23
CA LEU A 589 -29.60 -24.72 3.97
C LEU A 589 -30.53 -25.93 3.87
N PHE A 590 -31.49 -25.88 2.95
CA PHE A 590 -32.39 -27.00 2.73
C PHE A 590 -32.50 -27.38 1.26
N ILE A 591 -32.93 -28.61 1.01
CA ILE A 591 -33.25 -29.07 -0.34
C ILE A 591 -34.70 -28.70 -0.64
N ASP A 592 -34.88 -27.82 -1.62
CA ASP A 592 -36.18 -27.38 -2.08
C ASP A 592 -36.86 -28.45 -2.92
N ASN A 593 -36.10 -29.05 -3.85
CA ASN A 593 -36.57 -30.13 -4.71
C ASN A 593 -35.41 -31.01 -5.20
N ALA A 594 -35.75 -32.25 -5.55
CA ALA A 594 -34.84 -33.16 -6.25
C ALA A 594 -35.61 -34.11 -7.18
N THR A 595 -35.02 -34.38 -8.34
CA THR A 595 -35.56 -35.30 -9.35
C THR A 595 -34.43 -36.10 -10.01
N MET A 596 -34.74 -37.33 -10.41
CA MET A 596 -33.82 -38.20 -11.13
C MET A 596 -34.60 -39.01 -12.17
N SER A 597 -34.10 -39.06 -13.40
CA SER A 597 -34.63 -39.95 -14.43
C SER A 597 -34.48 -41.42 -14.02
N THR A 598 -35.29 -42.29 -14.63
CA THR A 598 -35.13 -43.74 -14.51
C THR A 598 -33.68 -44.16 -14.76
N VAL A 599 -33.10 -44.94 -13.85
CA VAL A 599 -31.76 -45.50 -14.05
C VAL A 599 -31.86 -46.69 -14.99
N THR A 600 -31.22 -46.57 -16.15
CA THR A 600 -31.18 -47.61 -17.17
C THR A 600 -29.78 -48.23 -17.25
N PRO A 601 -29.58 -49.35 -17.96
CA PRO A 601 -28.23 -49.84 -18.23
C PRO A 601 -27.30 -48.81 -18.91
N ALA A 602 -27.87 -47.86 -19.68
CA ALA A 602 -27.11 -46.76 -20.29
C ALA A 602 -26.78 -45.62 -19.30
N GLY A 603 -27.34 -45.65 -18.09
CA GLY A 603 -27.17 -44.61 -17.06
C GLY A 603 -28.46 -43.85 -16.81
N ILE A 604 -28.31 -42.67 -16.23
CA ILE A 604 -29.37 -41.67 -16.14
C ILE A 604 -29.26 -40.66 -17.27
N THR A 605 -30.38 -40.03 -17.63
CA THR A 605 -30.42 -38.90 -18.59
C THR A 605 -30.68 -37.56 -17.91
N ALA A 606 -31.17 -37.58 -16.67
CA ALA A 606 -31.41 -36.38 -15.87
C ALA A 606 -31.20 -36.68 -14.38
N PHE A 607 -30.51 -35.78 -13.69
CA PHE A 607 -30.53 -35.62 -12.24
C PHE A 607 -30.44 -34.14 -11.96
N SER A 608 -31.31 -33.64 -11.08
CA SER A 608 -31.32 -32.26 -10.66
C SER A 608 -31.79 -32.17 -9.22
N THR A 609 -31.05 -31.44 -8.38
CA THR A 609 -31.50 -31.05 -7.05
C THR A 609 -31.24 -29.57 -6.84
N THR A 610 -32.23 -28.87 -6.29
CA THR A 610 -32.14 -27.45 -5.96
C THR A 610 -32.01 -27.31 -4.46
N ILE A 611 -30.91 -26.71 -4.03
CA ILE A 611 -30.61 -26.33 -2.66
C ILE A 611 -30.99 -24.86 -2.51
N LYS A 612 -31.56 -24.49 -1.38
CA LYS A 612 -31.85 -23.11 -1.03
C LYS A 612 -31.19 -22.77 0.29
N ASN A 613 -30.79 -21.50 0.41
CA ASN A 613 -30.43 -20.89 1.68
C ASN A 613 -31.55 -19.93 2.05
N GLY A 614 -32.47 -20.33 2.93
CA GLY A 614 -33.72 -19.60 3.15
C GLY A 614 -34.60 -20.26 4.20
N ILE A 615 -35.72 -19.60 4.54
CA ILE A 615 -36.71 -20.20 5.45
C ILE A 615 -37.44 -21.34 4.70
N LYS A 616 -37.31 -22.58 5.21
CA LYS A 616 -37.98 -23.74 4.62
C LYS A 616 -39.51 -23.57 4.68
N PRO A 617 -40.24 -23.77 3.57
CA PRO A 617 -41.70 -23.67 3.59
C PRO A 617 -42.33 -24.60 4.63
N GLY A 618 -43.03 -24.01 5.60
CA GLY A 618 -43.68 -24.75 6.70
C GLY A 618 -42.79 -24.95 7.94
N SER A 619 -41.56 -24.42 7.97
CA SER A 619 -40.84 -24.27 9.23
C SER A 619 -41.41 -23.09 10.03
N ASN A 620 -41.22 -23.11 11.35
CA ASN A 620 -41.58 -22.00 12.24
C ASN A 620 -40.39 -21.07 12.48
N ASP A 621 -39.35 -21.17 11.65
CA ASP A 621 -38.14 -20.39 11.84
C ASP A 621 -38.45 -18.93 11.49
N THR A 622 -38.21 -18.08 12.47
CA THR A 622 -38.39 -16.62 12.35
C THR A 622 -37.04 -15.91 12.36
N GLU A 623 -35.96 -16.68 12.30
CA GLU A 623 -34.60 -16.19 12.34
C GLU A 623 -34.19 -15.57 10.99
N ASN A 624 -33.26 -14.63 11.05
CA ASN A 624 -32.73 -14.00 9.85
C ASN A 624 -31.82 -15.00 9.12
N VAL A 625 -32.09 -15.25 7.84
CA VAL A 625 -31.22 -16.08 7.01
C VAL A 625 -29.98 -15.27 6.62
N LEU A 626 -28.79 -15.84 6.80
CA LEU A 626 -27.51 -15.22 6.41
C LEU A 626 -26.89 -15.93 5.21
N ASP A 627 -25.93 -15.29 4.53
CA ASP A 627 -25.17 -15.92 3.45
C ASP A 627 -24.48 -17.20 3.94
N ALA A 628 -24.44 -18.26 3.11
CA ALA A 628 -23.84 -19.54 3.52
C ALA A 628 -22.33 -19.46 3.79
N ASP A 629 -21.64 -18.42 3.28
CA ASP A 629 -20.22 -18.16 3.52
C ASP A 629 -19.97 -17.07 4.58
N ILE A 630 -20.99 -16.72 5.38
CA ILE A 630 -20.93 -15.60 6.32
C ILE A 630 -19.77 -15.75 7.31
N GLU A 631 -19.55 -16.96 7.86
CA GLU A 631 -18.48 -17.29 8.80
C GLU A 631 -17.12 -17.53 8.14
N SER A 632 -17.11 -18.21 7.00
CA SER A 632 -15.90 -18.56 6.26
C SER A 632 -16.19 -18.93 4.82
N GLN A 633 -15.23 -18.62 3.95
CA GLN A 633 -15.21 -19.16 2.59
C GLN A 633 -14.92 -20.66 2.62
N GLY A 634 -15.51 -21.40 1.69
CA GLY A 634 -15.28 -22.84 1.59
C GLY A 634 -16.45 -23.54 0.91
N THR A 635 -16.59 -24.82 1.22
CA THR A 635 -17.60 -25.69 0.65
C THR A 635 -18.39 -26.39 1.75
N PHE A 636 -19.57 -26.89 1.41
CA PHE A 636 -20.32 -27.85 2.22
C PHE A 636 -20.70 -29.07 1.36
N PHE A 637 -21.00 -30.20 1.98
CA PHE A 637 -21.35 -31.43 1.27
C PHE A 637 -22.85 -31.66 1.18
N VAL A 638 -23.30 -32.14 0.03
CA VAL A 638 -24.62 -32.74 -0.15
C VAL A 638 -24.46 -34.24 -0.31
N ASP A 639 -24.79 -34.99 0.73
CA ASP A 639 -24.71 -36.45 0.76
C ASP A 639 -25.98 -37.09 0.18
N MET A 640 -25.79 -38.20 -0.51
CA MET A 640 -26.86 -39.05 -1.03
C MET A 640 -26.81 -40.41 -0.35
N TYR A 641 -27.94 -40.82 0.23
CA TYR A 641 -28.19 -42.16 0.75
C TYR A 641 -29.21 -42.86 -0.13
N ILE A 642 -28.95 -44.12 -0.46
CA ILE A 642 -29.84 -44.92 -1.31
C ILE A 642 -30.30 -46.15 -0.54
N LEU A 643 -31.60 -46.42 -0.61
CA LEU A 643 -32.24 -47.57 -0.01
C LEU A 643 -32.80 -48.47 -1.13
N PRO A 644 -32.41 -49.76 -1.19
CA PRO A 644 -32.81 -50.67 -2.25
C PRO A 644 -34.31 -51.01 -2.22
N PRO A 645 -34.88 -51.50 -3.33
CA PRO A 645 -36.28 -51.90 -3.39
C PRO A 645 -36.61 -52.91 -2.29
N GLY A 646 -37.70 -52.66 -1.55
CA GLY A 646 -38.16 -53.51 -0.45
C GLY A 646 -37.42 -53.35 0.88
N SER A 647 -36.43 -52.44 0.97
CA SER A 647 -35.85 -52.07 2.27
C SER A 647 -36.79 -51.22 3.11
N ALA A 648 -36.58 -51.22 4.43
CA ALA A 648 -37.33 -50.37 5.34
C ALA A 648 -37.01 -48.89 5.08
N ASP A 649 -38.04 -48.05 5.01
CA ASP A 649 -37.89 -46.60 4.78
C ASP A 649 -37.40 -45.90 6.06
N VAL A 650 -36.10 -46.02 6.33
CA VAL A 650 -35.43 -45.45 7.50
C VAL A 650 -34.52 -44.31 7.04
N PRO A 651 -34.86 -43.04 7.33
CA PRO A 651 -33.99 -41.91 7.06
C PRO A 651 -32.60 -42.07 7.67
N PRO A 652 -31.54 -41.53 7.04
CA PRO A 652 -30.24 -41.45 7.69
C PRO A 652 -30.36 -40.63 8.99
N SER A 653 -29.69 -41.08 10.03
CA SER A 653 -29.63 -40.39 11.32
C SER A 653 -28.19 -39.99 11.63
N ARG A 654 -28.00 -38.80 12.19
CA ARG A 654 -26.71 -38.37 12.74
C ARG A 654 -26.20 -39.37 13.80
N ASN A 655 -24.89 -39.58 13.85
CA ASN A 655 -24.22 -40.37 14.88
C ASN A 655 -24.27 -39.66 16.25
N GLY A 656 -23.67 -40.27 17.28
CA GLY A 656 -23.60 -39.68 18.64
C GLY A 656 -22.91 -38.31 18.69
N ASP A 657 -22.09 -38.00 17.69
CA ASP A 657 -21.31 -36.77 17.57
C ASP A 657 -22.01 -35.69 16.71
N GLY A 658 -23.28 -35.93 16.31
CA GLY A 658 -24.06 -34.95 15.55
C GLY A 658 -23.74 -34.89 14.05
N VAL A 659 -22.95 -35.83 13.52
CA VAL A 659 -22.55 -35.90 12.11
C VAL A 659 -23.28 -37.04 11.41
N TYR A 660 -23.78 -36.81 10.19
CA TYR A 660 -24.33 -37.91 9.40
C TYR A 660 -23.20 -38.86 8.97
N PRO A 661 -23.38 -40.20 9.05
CA PRO A 661 -22.42 -41.12 8.45
C PRO A 661 -22.31 -40.84 6.95
N TYR A 662 -21.13 -40.93 6.34
CA TYR A 662 -20.95 -40.63 4.91
C TYR A 662 -22.02 -41.28 4.03
N GLY A 663 -22.60 -40.49 3.11
CA GLY A 663 -23.49 -40.99 2.06
C GLY A 663 -22.81 -42.02 1.15
N VAL A 664 -23.56 -42.66 0.25
CA VAL A 664 -22.97 -43.52 -0.80
C VAL A 664 -22.33 -42.70 -1.93
N ALA A 665 -22.74 -41.45 -2.05
CA ALA A 665 -22.22 -40.44 -2.97
C ALA A 665 -22.38 -39.05 -2.35
N PHE A 666 -21.56 -38.10 -2.76
CA PHE A 666 -21.62 -36.72 -2.31
C PHE A 666 -21.34 -35.74 -3.44
N ALA A 667 -21.82 -34.51 -3.29
CA ALA A 667 -21.43 -33.37 -4.10
C ALA A 667 -20.90 -32.26 -3.19
N GLU A 668 -19.86 -31.56 -3.65
CA GLU A 668 -19.27 -30.43 -2.95
C GLU A 668 -19.84 -29.12 -3.51
N VAL A 669 -20.42 -28.28 -2.67
CA VAL A 669 -21.05 -27.02 -3.06
C VAL A 669 -20.27 -25.86 -2.47
N ASN A 670 -19.85 -24.92 -3.30
CA ASN A 670 -19.22 -23.69 -2.84
C ASN A 670 -20.24 -22.82 -2.10
N ARG A 671 -19.93 -22.44 -0.85
CA ARG A 671 -20.79 -21.61 0.01
C ARG A 671 -21.18 -20.28 -0.66
N LEU A 672 -20.28 -19.70 -1.48
CA LEU A 672 -20.53 -18.47 -2.24
C LEU A 672 -21.69 -18.57 -3.25
N ASN A 673 -22.09 -19.78 -3.65
CA ASN A 673 -23.19 -19.97 -4.60
C ASN A 673 -24.57 -19.88 -3.92
N LEU A 674 -24.63 -19.74 -2.60
CA LEU A 674 -25.86 -19.71 -1.81
C LEU A 674 -25.89 -18.46 -0.90
N PRO A 675 -26.04 -17.26 -1.49
CA PRO A 675 -26.31 -16.06 -0.70
C PRO A 675 -27.64 -16.19 0.06
N GLN A 676 -27.92 -15.25 0.96
CA GLN A 676 -29.20 -15.12 1.65
C GLN A 676 -30.36 -15.18 0.65
N ASP A 677 -31.35 -16.03 0.95
CA ASP A 677 -32.53 -16.33 0.11
C ASP A 677 -32.19 -16.88 -1.29
N GLY A 678 -30.94 -17.28 -1.50
CA GLY A 678 -30.41 -17.81 -2.75
C GLY A 678 -30.79 -19.27 -2.99
N SER A 679 -30.59 -19.71 -4.24
CA SER A 679 -30.76 -21.11 -4.63
C SER A 679 -29.64 -21.57 -5.55
N PHE A 680 -29.19 -22.81 -5.38
CA PHE A 680 -28.18 -23.44 -6.20
C PHE A 680 -28.68 -24.79 -6.70
N THR A 681 -28.64 -25.01 -8.01
CA THR A 681 -29.05 -26.27 -8.62
C THR A 681 -27.82 -27.11 -8.95
N LEU A 682 -27.72 -28.27 -8.31
CA LEU A 682 -26.82 -29.34 -8.70
C LEU A 682 -27.46 -30.12 -9.84
N ASP A 683 -26.80 -30.16 -11.00
CA ASP A 683 -27.15 -31.09 -12.07
C ASP A 683 -26.14 -32.24 -12.15
N GLY A 684 -26.58 -33.37 -12.70
CA GLY A 684 -25.75 -34.57 -12.79
C GLY A 684 -24.76 -34.62 -13.96
N PHE A 685 -24.64 -33.56 -14.77
CA PHE A 685 -23.97 -33.64 -16.09
C PHE A 685 -23.01 -32.49 -16.41
N ASN A 686 -22.97 -31.41 -15.62
CA ASN A 686 -22.03 -30.31 -15.79
C ASN A 686 -20.76 -30.53 -14.95
N ASP A 687 -19.62 -30.14 -15.53
CA ASP A 687 -18.27 -30.39 -14.96
C ASP A 687 -18.04 -29.75 -13.58
N ASN A 688 -18.86 -28.77 -13.19
CA ASN A 688 -18.75 -28.04 -11.92
C ASN A 688 -19.58 -28.65 -10.76
N THR A 689 -20.34 -29.74 -11.00
CA THR A 689 -21.27 -30.35 -10.02
C THR A 689 -21.13 -31.87 -9.95
N LEU A 690 -19.91 -32.38 -10.12
CA LEU A 690 -19.63 -33.82 -10.18
C LEU A 690 -19.98 -34.52 -8.86
N TRP A 691 -20.95 -35.41 -8.92
CA TRP A 691 -21.21 -36.38 -7.86
C TRP A 691 -20.05 -37.37 -7.78
N ARG A 692 -19.48 -37.49 -6.59
CA ARG A 692 -18.36 -38.39 -6.28
C ARG A 692 -18.83 -39.51 -5.37
N ARG A 693 -18.23 -40.69 -5.52
CA ARG A 693 -18.52 -41.82 -4.65
C ARG A 693 -17.72 -41.69 -3.36
N SER A 694 -18.37 -41.81 -2.21
CA SER A 694 -17.68 -41.75 -0.92
C SER A 694 -16.57 -42.82 -0.82
N CYS A 695 -15.37 -42.40 -0.44
CA CYS A 695 -14.17 -43.23 -0.36
C CYS A 695 -13.41 -42.95 0.95
N THR A 696 -12.50 -43.83 1.36
CA THR A 696 -11.79 -43.74 2.66
C THR A 696 -10.58 -42.78 2.66
N LEU A 697 -10.26 -42.17 1.51
CA LEU A 697 -9.14 -41.22 1.33
C LEU A 697 -9.67 -39.78 1.26
N ALA A 698 -8.78 -38.78 1.25
CA ALA A 698 -9.16 -37.37 1.22
C ALA A 698 -10.22 -37.08 0.12
N PRO A 699 -11.24 -36.24 0.39
CA PRO A 699 -12.45 -36.10 -0.45
C PRO A 699 -12.19 -35.80 -1.94
N VAL A 700 -11.05 -35.16 -2.25
CA VAL A 700 -10.71 -34.70 -3.59
C VAL A 700 -10.29 -35.84 -4.55
N ASP A 701 -9.99 -37.04 -4.03
CA ASP A 701 -9.53 -38.18 -4.84
C ASP A 701 -10.62 -39.24 -5.09
N CYS A 702 -11.85 -39.00 -4.64
CA CYS A 702 -12.92 -39.95 -4.82
C CYS A 702 -13.40 -40.01 -6.30
N PRO A 703 -13.61 -41.22 -6.86
CA PRO A 703 -14.00 -41.38 -8.26
C PRO A 703 -15.42 -40.87 -8.53
N VAL A 704 -15.66 -40.41 -9.76
CA VAL A 704 -16.99 -39.99 -10.23
C VAL A 704 -18.00 -41.13 -10.09
N VAL A 705 -19.23 -40.79 -9.70
CA VAL A 705 -20.32 -41.76 -9.52
C VAL A 705 -20.66 -42.45 -10.85
N ILE A 706 -20.74 -43.77 -10.81
CA ILE A 706 -21.33 -44.59 -11.86
C ILE A 706 -22.72 -45.01 -11.38
N TRP A 707 -23.75 -44.31 -11.83
CA TRP A 707 -25.12 -44.45 -11.34
C TRP A 707 -25.64 -45.89 -11.41
N GLN A 708 -25.30 -46.64 -12.46
CA GLN A 708 -25.70 -48.03 -12.63
C GLN A 708 -25.09 -48.96 -11.55
N ALA A 709 -23.92 -48.61 -11.02
CA ALA A 709 -23.28 -49.37 -9.96
C ALA A 709 -23.96 -49.14 -8.60
N LEU A 710 -24.54 -47.94 -8.39
CA LEU A 710 -25.31 -47.61 -7.20
C LEU A 710 -26.72 -48.24 -7.24
N PHE A 711 -27.44 -48.12 -8.36
CA PHE A 711 -28.82 -48.59 -8.53
C PHE A 711 -28.90 -49.95 -9.22
N ASN A 712 -28.23 -50.95 -8.65
CA ASN A 712 -27.91 -52.23 -9.31
C ASN A 712 -29.02 -53.32 -9.29
N GLN A 713 -30.25 -52.96 -8.95
CA GLN A 713 -31.40 -53.86 -8.92
C GLN A 713 -32.63 -53.19 -9.52
N THR A 714 -33.43 -53.96 -10.27
CA THR A 714 -34.71 -53.51 -10.81
C THR A 714 -35.70 -53.23 -9.69
N GLY A 715 -36.36 -52.07 -9.73
CA GLY A 715 -37.39 -51.69 -8.77
C GLY A 715 -37.39 -50.21 -8.44
N ILE A 716 -38.18 -49.83 -7.44
CA ILE A 716 -38.26 -48.46 -6.92
C ILE A 716 -37.32 -48.35 -5.72
N TRP A 717 -36.30 -47.51 -5.87
CA TRP A 717 -35.36 -47.13 -4.82
C TRP A 717 -35.87 -45.89 -4.10
N LYS A 718 -35.54 -45.78 -2.83
CA LYS A 718 -35.74 -44.56 -2.05
C LYS A 718 -34.39 -43.85 -1.92
N VAL A 719 -34.35 -42.56 -2.19
CA VAL A 719 -33.16 -41.72 -2.10
C VAL A 719 -33.41 -40.65 -1.05
N TYR A 720 -32.42 -40.47 -0.18
CA TYR A 720 -32.34 -39.36 0.75
C TYR A 720 -31.16 -38.49 0.35
N LEU A 721 -31.39 -37.17 0.31
CA LEU A 721 -30.36 -36.18 0.18
C LEU A 721 -30.26 -35.41 1.49
N VAL A 722 -29.04 -35.17 1.94
CA VAL A 722 -28.73 -34.45 3.17
C VAL A 722 -27.79 -33.31 2.83
N VAL A 723 -28.21 -32.08 3.07
CA VAL A 723 -27.34 -30.90 2.95
C VAL A 723 -26.52 -30.74 4.22
N ASP A 724 -25.28 -30.27 4.04
CA ASP A 724 -24.33 -29.97 5.10
C ASP A 724 -23.91 -31.20 5.93
N SER A 725 -23.55 -32.26 5.22
CA SER A 725 -23.16 -33.53 5.81
C SER A 725 -21.65 -33.55 6.14
N GLY A 726 -21.29 -33.37 7.42
CA GLY A 726 -19.93 -33.63 7.92
C GLY A 726 -18.91 -32.50 7.77
N ASN A 727 -19.28 -31.36 7.18
CA ASN A 727 -18.51 -30.11 7.22
C ASN A 727 -19.40 -28.92 7.56
N ASN A 728 -19.99 -29.02 8.76
CA ASN A 728 -21.04 -28.14 9.27
C ASN A 728 -20.83 -26.66 8.88
N VAL A 729 -21.77 -26.14 8.12
CA VAL A 729 -22.20 -24.75 8.18
C VAL A 729 -22.89 -24.61 9.55
N ASN A 730 -22.49 -23.63 10.37
CA ASN A 730 -23.20 -23.40 11.62
C ASN A 730 -24.59 -22.82 11.30
N GLU A 731 -25.57 -23.69 11.19
CA GLU A 731 -26.98 -23.35 11.17
C GLU A 731 -27.46 -23.12 12.62
N ALA A 732 -28.62 -22.49 12.84
CA ALA A 732 -29.10 -22.27 14.20
C ALA A 732 -29.32 -23.60 14.90
N ASP A 733 -28.79 -23.67 16.12
CA ASP A 733 -29.23 -24.66 17.08
C ASP A 733 -30.76 -24.56 17.24
N THR A 734 -31.47 -25.47 16.59
CA THR A 734 -32.87 -25.70 16.87
C THR A 734 -33.04 -25.98 18.38
N PRO A 735 -34.00 -25.34 19.07
CA PRO A 735 -34.17 -25.45 20.51
C PRO A 735 -34.06 -26.90 20.98
N SER A 736 -33.23 -27.14 22.00
CA SER A 736 -32.78 -28.45 22.48
C SER A 736 -33.86 -29.53 22.36
N GLY A 737 -33.81 -30.34 21.29
CA GLY A 737 -34.73 -31.44 21.05
C GLY A 737 -35.46 -31.44 19.71
N GLN A 738 -35.55 -30.31 19.00
CA GLN A 738 -36.12 -30.26 17.63
C GLN A 738 -35.03 -30.24 16.56
N ARG A 739 -34.16 -31.25 16.55
CA ARG A 739 -33.03 -31.37 15.62
C ARG A 739 -33.45 -31.10 14.16
N GLU A 740 -32.67 -30.26 13.46
CA GLU A 740 -32.75 -29.92 12.03
C GLU A 740 -33.15 -31.11 11.14
N GLN A 741 -34.44 -31.20 10.81
CA GLN A 741 -34.97 -32.12 9.79
C GLN A 741 -35.16 -31.40 8.44
N ASP A 742 -34.89 -30.10 8.40
CA ASP A 742 -34.95 -29.25 7.23
C ASP A 742 -33.93 -29.66 6.15
N ASN A 743 -32.77 -30.16 6.56
CA ASN A 743 -31.66 -30.51 5.66
C ASN A 743 -31.84 -31.85 4.94
N LEU A 744 -32.90 -32.60 5.29
CA LEU A 744 -33.22 -33.90 4.71
C LEU A 744 -34.35 -33.79 3.68
N TYR A 745 -34.11 -34.31 2.48
CA TYR A 745 -35.13 -34.46 1.44
C TYR A 745 -35.13 -35.87 0.89
N SER A 746 -36.33 -36.40 0.61
CA SER A 746 -36.46 -37.78 0.10
C SER A 746 -37.32 -37.86 -1.14
N PHE A 747 -36.94 -38.72 -2.08
CA PHE A 747 -37.69 -39.01 -3.29
C PHE A 747 -37.47 -40.45 -3.73
N THR A 748 -38.19 -40.89 -4.76
CA THR A 748 -38.07 -42.26 -5.29
C THR A 748 -37.49 -42.27 -6.69
N VAL A 749 -36.70 -43.30 -6.99
CA VAL A 749 -36.05 -43.49 -8.30
C VAL A 749 -36.34 -44.90 -8.81
N THR A 750 -36.82 -45.01 -10.04
CA THR A 750 -37.00 -46.31 -10.70
C THR A 750 -35.69 -46.75 -11.35
N SER A 751 -35.24 -47.98 -11.10
CA SER A 751 -34.14 -48.60 -11.83
C SER A 751 -34.63 -49.80 -12.65
N THR A 752 -34.15 -49.90 -13.89
CA THR A 752 -34.34 -51.07 -14.78
C THR A 752 -33.06 -51.88 -14.96
N VAL A 753 -32.01 -51.55 -14.22
CA VAL A 753 -30.73 -52.27 -14.24
C VAL A 753 -30.90 -53.62 -13.55
N ALA A 754 -31.03 -54.67 -14.36
CA ALA A 754 -31.01 -56.05 -13.85
C ALA A 754 -29.56 -56.46 -13.54
N GLY A 755 -29.30 -56.78 -12.27
CA GLY A 755 -27.96 -57.00 -11.72
C GLY A 755 -27.14 -58.04 -12.48
N SER A 756 -26.25 -57.56 -13.35
CA SER A 756 -24.97 -58.21 -13.57
C SER A 756 -23.97 -57.55 -12.65
N THR A 757 -23.10 -58.33 -12.03
CA THR A 757 -22.02 -57.83 -11.18
C THR A 757 -21.08 -56.98 -12.05
N ILE A 758 -21.32 -55.67 -12.16
CA ILE A 758 -20.42 -54.76 -12.85
C ILE A 758 -19.16 -54.68 -11.99
N ARG A 759 -18.15 -55.50 -12.33
CA ARG A 759 -16.78 -55.30 -11.86
C ARG A 759 -16.24 -54.08 -12.60
N LEU A 760 -16.15 -52.95 -11.92
CA LEU A 760 -15.51 -51.77 -12.48
C LEU A 760 -14.01 -52.02 -12.65
N PRO A 761 -13.39 -51.62 -13.77
CA PRO A 761 -11.94 -51.58 -13.87
C PRO A 761 -11.40 -50.50 -12.91
N VAL A 762 -10.39 -50.85 -12.12
CA VAL A 762 -9.57 -49.89 -11.39
C VAL A 762 -8.81 -49.07 -12.44
N VAL A 763 -9.34 -47.91 -12.81
CA VAL A 763 -8.62 -46.96 -13.67
C VAL A 763 -7.85 -46.02 -12.76
N GLY A 764 -6.56 -46.27 -12.60
CA GLY A 764 -5.63 -45.28 -12.06
C GLY A 764 -5.42 -44.20 -13.12
N ILE A 765 -6.04 -43.03 -12.93
CA ILE A 765 -5.75 -41.85 -13.74
C ILE A 765 -4.73 -41.02 -12.95
N ASN A 766 -3.54 -40.90 -13.53
CA ASN A 766 -2.43 -40.13 -13.01
C ASN A 766 -2.58 -38.68 -13.51
N PHE A 767 -2.91 -37.73 -12.64
CA PHE A 767 -2.89 -36.29 -12.96
C PHE A 767 -1.60 -35.67 -12.41
N LEU A 768 -0.52 -35.77 -13.19
CA LEU A 768 0.57 -34.81 -13.15
C LEU A 768 0.50 -34.02 -14.46
N ASN A 769 -0.09 -32.83 -14.39
CA ASN A 769 0.23 -31.69 -15.25
C ASN A 769 -0.39 -30.45 -14.61
N THR A 770 0.35 -29.85 -13.68
CA THR A 770 0.27 -28.42 -13.38
C THR A 770 0.59 -27.63 -14.66
N PRO A 771 -0.28 -26.71 -15.12
CA PRO A 771 0.18 -25.59 -15.91
C PRO A 771 0.97 -24.66 -14.99
N THR A 772 2.21 -24.35 -15.37
CA THR A 772 2.89 -23.15 -14.88
C THR A 772 2.06 -21.93 -15.27
N ASN A 773 1.51 -21.23 -14.29
CA ASN A 773 0.93 -19.91 -14.53
C ASN A 773 2.03 -18.87 -14.79
N PRO A 774 1.76 -17.83 -15.59
CA PRO A 774 2.52 -16.58 -15.56
C PRO A 774 2.35 -15.85 -14.22
#